data_AF-A0A9K3PJH5-F1
#
_entry.id   AF-A0A9K3PJH5-F1
#
_cell.length_a   1.000
_cell.length_b   1.000
_cell.length_c   1.000
_cell.angle_alpha   90.00
_cell.angle_beta   90.00
_cell.angle_gamma   90.00
#
_symmetry.space_group_name_H-M   'P 1'
#
loop_
_entity.id
_entity.type
_entity.pdbx_description
1 polymer ?
#
loop_
_entity_poly.entity_id
_entity_poly.type
_entity_poly.pdbx_seq_one_letter_code
_entity_poly.pdbx_strand_id
1 'polypeptide(L)'
;MLSSSRASTSQPKGDHDVVMDDTCEPFGAKMKRMATNCGYEMGLCCFKTQKQSQISALEFKINQRKKKFGVDYLTLVNQHATPTTLRDCLKQAQNDISELQANIDKHLNLIDDKEQEINEKIVGDPTDSTQGIMNGSGSSKKKKKRKVHESNVDTDILDNESFPSSSNRSKLKKAPPASKATKSNTKERNKTTKAPAGFKPAVIPAEFQNADQNRWKIVEKNFNGQTTYVTRGEQEVVKDKAISEGISHFRSNPGLYVAMMYQTKMIEWPTNQHQYTLIHRAGTVGYMPTDVSAKGWMTMLINHYERLPPMKNNILPSKFCDAYTDSMTHQGKQLHSSNNKPILPGRGMGVGDSPSLKIIGDVDPSDIHQGTVGDCWLLSGISSLAEFDGAIKRLFRKTSRLDERPLDTPNQYIVTLWDLSTWKEVDVVIDERLPVMADGSGRLLASKPSEDGELWAVYLEKALSIHCGGWDKITGGQCTHAWALLTGCKHQYTISKNSKTGKFVCTAKYNPREKKWAKHGNSPHDCDSSMWRVEWPDVGGGGSMDLELTEDELFLRMVAWDETNYIVGAGTLGTSDKNRTDGLVDNHAYSVIESRSNVCGTGIDLLKVRNPWGSGEIEDGEFDDDGPGWDRYPEMKRELNPVVADDGIFWVTKDEFFKYYQTVYVSASDMTQFLED
;
A
#
# COMPACT_ATOMS: atom_id res chain seq x y z
N MET A 1 24.92 75.16 1.19
CA MET A 1 25.78 75.78 2.23
C MET A 1 24.87 76.56 3.17
N LEU A 2 24.98 76.29 4.48
CA LEU A 2 24.72 77.16 5.65
C LEU A 2 23.41 78.00 5.68
N SER A 3 22.61 78.11 6.74
CA SER A 3 22.61 77.60 8.11
C SER A 3 21.38 78.18 8.83
N SER A 4 20.85 77.43 9.80
CA SER A 4 20.24 77.90 11.07
C SER A 4 18.77 78.36 11.12
N SER A 5 18.03 77.60 11.95
CA SER A 5 17.01 78.01 12.94
C SER A 5 15.68 78.60 12.41
N ARG A 6 14.51 78.42 13.04
CA ARG A 6 14.16 78.28 14.47
C ARG A 6 12.63 78.03 14.56
N ALA A 7 12.15 77.92 15.81
CA ALA A 7 10.79 78.25 16.31
C ALA A 7 9.88 77.02 16.59
N SER A 8 9.75 76.55 17.85
CA SER A 8 9.10 77.14 19.05
C SER A 8 7.59 76.87 19.08
N THR A 9 7.04 76.20 20.09
CA THR A 9 6.25 76.74 21.25
C THR A 9 5.32 75.57 21.69
N SER A 10 4.79 75.37 22.91
CA SER A 10 4.70 76.11 24.17
C SER A 10 4.15 75.15 25.26
N GLN A 11 4.86 75.14 26.40
CA GLN A 11 4.47 75.03 27.83
C GLN A 11 3.00 75.33 28.27
N PRO A 12 2.61 75.26 29.59
CA PRO A 12 3.12 74.49 30.77
C PRO A 12 2.01 74.02 31.79
N LYS A 13 2.49 73.48 32.94
CA LYS A 13 1.92 73.49 34.31
C LYS A 13 1.07 72.30 34.78
N GLY A 14 1.47 71.76 35.94
CA GLY A 14 0.69 70.86 36.78
C GLY A 14 1.56 70.32 37.92
N ASP A 15 1.56 71.03 39.03
CA ASP A 15 2.25 70.70 40.29
C ASP A 15 1.79 69.36 40.90
N HIS A 16 2.71 68.82 41.68
CA HIS A 16 2.60 67.63 42.52
C HIS A 16 1.43 67.68 43.51
N ASP A 17 0.64 66.60 43.57
CA ASP A 17 0.48 65.79 44.78
C ASP A 17 -0.10 64.42 44.39
N VAL A 18 0.67 63.37 44.69
CA VAL A 18 0.38 61.96 44.37
C VAL A 18 -0.25 61.32 45.60
N VAL A 19 -1.53 60.94 45.49
CA VAL A 19 -2.12 59.89 46.33
C VAL A 19 -2.07 58.62 45.50
N MET A 20 -1.15 57.70 45.84
CA MET A 20 -1.07 56.37 45.24
C MET A 20 -2.20 55.50 45.80
N ASP A 21 -3.06 55.02 44.91
CA ASP A 21 -3.97 53.91 45.16
C ASP A 21 -3.17 52.60 44.99
N ASP A 22 -2.83 51.99 46.12
CA ASP A 22 -2.14 50.70 46.23
C ASP A 22 -3.13 49.55 45.99
N THR A 23 -3.29 49.12 44.74
CA THR A 23 -3.85 47.78 44.43
C THR A 23 -3.17 47.10 43.24
N CYS A 24 -1.85 47.29 43.07
CA CYS A 24 -1.09 46.49 42.11
C CYS A 24 -0.56 45.23 42.80
N GLU A 25 -1.18 44.07 42.52
CA GLU A 25 -0.72 42.78 43.03
C GLU A 25 0.80 42.61 42.79
N PRO A 26 1.60 42.28 43.82
CA PRO A 26 3.04 42.12 43.67
C PRO A 26 3.36 41.10 42.58
N PHE A 27 4.31 41.42 41.69
CA PHE A 27 4.67 40.58 40.55
C PHE A 27 4.92 39.10 40.94
N GLY A 28 5.50 38.86 42.12
CA GLY A 28 5.70 37.52 42.66
C GLY A 28 4.40 36.77 43.02
N ALA A 29 3.40 37.47 43.55
CA ALA A 29 2.07 36.89 43.84
C ALA A 29 1.32 36.57 42.53
N LYS A 30 1.38 37.48 41.55
CA LYS A 30 0.83 37.28 40.20
C LYS A 30 1.48 36.08 39.49
N MET A 31 2.81 35.97 39.53
CA MET A 31 3.55 34.82 38.98
C MET A 31 3.17 33.51 39.67
N LYS A 32 3.01 33.52 40.99
CA LYS A 32 2.61 32.33 41.75
C LYS A 32 1.17 31.90 41.42
N ARG A 33 0.24 32.84 41.26
CA ARG A 33 -1.14 32.55 40.81
C ARG A 33 -1.16 32.00 39.40
N MET A 34 -0.41 32.61 38.46
CA MET A 34 -0.30 32.12 37.08
C MET A 34 0.29 30.70 37.02
N ALA A 35 1.33 30.42 37.80
CA ALA A 35 1.93 29.09 37.88
C ALA A 35 0.95 28.06 38.48
N THR A 36 0.15 28.45 39.47
CA THR A 36 -0.85 27.59 40.11
C THR A 36 -2.01 27.28 39.17
N ASN A 37 -2.54 28.30 38.46
CA ASN A 37 -3.60 28.12 37.46
C ASN A 37 -3.12 27.25 36.30
N CYS A 38 -1.89 27.45 35.82
CA CYS A 38 -1.26 26.59 34.83
C CYS A 38 -1.13 25.14 35.34
N GLY A 39 -0.78 24.94 36.61
CA GLY A 39 -0.73 23.62 37.24
C GLY A 39 -2.11 22.92 37.29
N TYR A 40 -3.18 23.66 37.60
CA TYR A 40 -4.54 23.12 37.58
C TYR A 40 -5.01 22.79 36.17
N GLU A 41 -4.79 23.66 35.19
CA GLU A 41 -5.15 23.41 33.79
C GLU A 41 -4.39 22.22 33.20
N MET A 42 -3.10 22.08 33.52
CA MET A 42 -2.30 20.91 33.15
C MET A 42 -2.85 19.62 33.78
N GLY A 43 -3.20 19.65 35.07
CA GLY A 43 -3.82 18.52 35.76
C GLY A 43 -5.19 18.14 35.18
N LEU A 44 -6.00 19.13 34.80
CA LEU A 44 -7.26 18.93 34.09
C LEU A 44 -7.04 18.28 32.73
N CYS A 45 -6.07 18.77 31.96
CA CYS A 45 -5.71 18.23 30.65
C CYS A 45 -5.31 16.75 30.77
N CYS A 46 -4.41 16.40 31.70
CA CYS A 46 -4.02 15.01 31.93
C CYS A 46 -5.21 14.12 32.33
N PHE A 47 -6.10 14.63 33.20
CA PHE A 47 -7.30 13.90 33.61
C PHE A 47 -8.27 13.69 32.44
N LYS A 48 -8.52 14.73 31.62
CA LYS A 48 -9.34 14.63 30.40
C LYS A 48 -8.76 13.60 29.45
N THR A 49 -7.46 13.65 29.17
CA THR A 49 -6.79 12.69 28.28
C THR A 49 -6.94 11.26 28.79
N GLN A 50 -6.77 11.03 30.09
CA GLN A 50 -6.97 9.70 30.69
C GLN A 50 -8.42 9.22 30.54
N LYS A 51 -9.41 10.09 30.80
CA LYS A 51 -10.83 9.75 30.69
C LYS A 51 -11.27 9.59 29.23
N GLN A 52 -10.74 10.39 28.31
CA GLN A 52 -11.00 10.30 26.88
C GLN A 52 -10.46 9.00 26.29
N SER A 53 -9.27 8.55 26.72
CA SER A 53 -8.74 7.23 26.36
C SER A 53 -9.67 6.09 26.83
N GLN A 54 -10.22 6.19 28.04
CA GLN A 54 -11.22 5.23 28.55
C GLN A 54 -12.51 5.26 27.73
N ILE A 55 -12.96 6.44 27.30
CA ILE A 55 -14.12 6.61 26.41
C ILE A 55 -13.87 5.96 25.06
N SER A 56 -12.75 6.25 24.39
CA SER A 56 -12.43 5.66 23.08
C SER A 56 -12.32 4.13 23.14
N ALA A 57 -11.76 3.58 24.22
CA ALA A 57 -11.74 2.13 24.44
C ALA A 57 -13.15 1.53 24.61
N LEU A 58 -14.09 2.26 25.22
CA LEU A 58 -15.49 1.86 25.36
C LEU A 58 -16.26 1.99 24.03
N GLU A 59 -16.02 3.06 23.26
CA GLU A 59 -16.59 3.24 21.92
C GLU A 59 -16.16 2.11 20.96
N PHE A 60 -14.89 1.72 21.04
CA PHE A 60 -14.39 0.55 20.34
C PHE A 60 -15.14 -0.73 20.74
N LYS A 61 -15.36 -0.97 22.04
CA LYS A 61 -16.14 -2.12 22.53
C LYS A 61 -17.60 -2.10 22.03
N ILE A 62 -18.22 -0.93 21.92
CA ILE A 62 -19.57 -0.80 21.34
C ILE A 62 -19.56 -1.23 19.87
N ASN A 63 -18.58 -0.79 19.09
CA ASN A 63 -18.49 -1.14 17.67
C ASN A 63 -18.21 -2.64 17.47
N GLN A 64 -17.35 -3.23 18.29
CA GLN A 64 -17.12 -4.68 18.31
C GLN A 64 -18.39 -5.45 18.67
N ARG A 65 -19.15 -4.99 19.69
CA ARG A 65 -20.40 -5.65 20.08
C ARG A 65 -21.48 -5.58 19.00
N LYS A 66 -21.59 -4.46 18.28
CA LYS A 66 -22.50 -4.30 17.13
C LYS A 66 -22.16 -5.26 16.00
N LYS A 67 -20.87 -5.40 15.65
CA LYS A 67 -20.41 -6.38 14.65
C LYS A 67 -20.74 -7.82 15.11
N LYS A 68 -20.43 -8.16 16.37
CA LYS A 68 -20.72 -9.47 16.96
C LYS A 68 -22.20 -9.81 16.97
N PHE A 69 -23.08 -8.86 17.29
CA PHE A 69 -24.53 -9.06 17.22
C PHE A 69 -24.99 -9.50 15.82
N GLY A 70 -24.44 -8.87 14.76
CA GLY A 70 -24.75 -9.27 13.38
C GLY A 70 -24.41 -10.74 13.11
N VAL A 71 -23.27 -11.21 13.62
CA VAL A 71 -22.82 -12.60 13.48
C VAL A 71 -23.67 -13.56 14.32
N ASP A 72 -23.93 -13.23 15.58
CA ASP A 72 -24.78 -14.03 16.49
C ASP A 72 -26.18 -14.21 15.88
N TYR A 73 -26.77 -13.12 15.37
CA TYR A 73 -28.11 -13.10 14.79
C TYR A 73 -28.18 -13.93 13.50
N LEU A 74 -27.23 -13.75 12.57
CA LEU A 74 -27.17 -14.52 11.33
C LEU A 74 -26.94 -16.02 11.60
N THR A 75 -26.14 -16.36 12.61
CA THR A 75 -25.92 -17.75 13.03
C THR A 75 -27.21 -18.40 13.50
N LEU A 76 -27.98 -17.72 14.36
CA LEU A 76 -29.27 -18.21 14.83
C LEU A 76 -30.30 -18.35 13.69
N VAL A 77 -30.29 -17.44 12.71
CA VAL A 77 -31.13 -17.55 11.50
C VAL A 77 -30.77 -18.79 10.68
N ASN A 78 -29.48 -19.02 10.45
CA ASN A 78 -28.99 -20.19 9.71
C ASN A 78 -29.32 -21.52 10.42
N GLN A 79 -29.43 -21.51 11.75
CA GLN A 79 -29.84 -22.65 12.56
C GLN A 79 -31.37 -22.81 12.70
N HIS A 80 -32.16 -21.98 12.00
CA HIS A 80 -33.63 -21.98 12.06
C HIS A 80 -34.18 -21.76 13.47
N ALA A 81 -33.49 -20.91 14.26
CA ALA A 81 -33.90 -20.57 15.61
C ALA A 81 -35.29 -19.90 15.63
N THR A 82 -36.01 -20.07 16.74
CA THR A 82 -37.37 -19.53 16.87
C THR A 82 -37.36 -17.99 16.89
N PRO A 83 -38.46 -17.32 16.48
CA PRO A 83 -38.57 -15.86 16.58
C PRO A 83 -38.35 -15.32 18.00
N THR A 84 -38.65 -16.10 19.04
CA THR A 84 -38.39 -15.74 20.44
C THR A 84 -36.90 -15.66 20.72
N THR A 85 -36.14 -16.67 20.32
CA THR A 85 -34.68 -16.74 20.48
C THR A 85 -33.96 -15.59 19.75
N LEU A 86 -34.42 -15.23 18.55
CA LEU A 86 -33.89 -14.10 17.79
C LEU A 86 -34.15 -12.76 18.47
N ARG A 87 -35.34 -12.57 19.07
CA ARG A 87 -35.66 -11.37 19.86
C ARG A 87 -34.83 -11.29 21.14
N ASP A 88 -34.56 -12.40 21.80
CA ASP A 88 -33.74 -12.44 23.00
C ASP A 88 -32.27 -12.10 22.69
N CYS A 89 -31.75 -12.57 21.55
CA CYS A 89 -30.43 -12.18 21.04
C CYS A 89 -30.33 -10.65 20.82
N LEU A 90 -31.34 -10.06 20.17
CA LEU A 90 -31.41 -8.60 19.97
C LEU A 90 -31.48 -7.84 21.30
N LYS A 91 -32.33 -8.29 22.24
CA LYS A 91 -32.44 -7.66 23.57
C LYS A 91 -31.11 -7.70 24.33
N GLN A 92 -30.40 -8.83 24.28
CA GLN A 92 -29.11 -8.96 24.94
C GLN A 92 -28.10 -7.96 24.35
N ALA A 93 -28.00 -7.86 23.02
CA ALA A 93 -27.12 -6.90 22.36
C ALA A 93 -27.47 -5.44 22.70
N GLN A 94 -28.76 -5.11 22.75
CA GLN A 94 -29.22 -3.78 23.15
C GLN A 94 -28.86 -3.44 24.59
N ASN A 95 -28.96 -4.41 25.51
CA ASN A 95 -28.57 -4.23 26.91
C ASN A 95 -27.06 -4.02 27.03
N ASP A 96 -26.24 -4.84 26.37
CA ASP A 96 -24.78 -4.75 26.40
C ASP A 96 -24.30 -3.38 25.88
N ILE A 97 -24.86 -2.92 24.76
CA ILE A 97 -24.55 -1.61 24.17
C ILE A 97 -24.98 -0.48 25.11
N SER A 98 -26.15 -0.60 25.73
CA SER A 98 -26.67 0.40 26.66
C SER A 98 -25.81 0.52 27.93
N GLU A 99 -25.28 -0.59 28.44
CA GLU A 99 -24.35 -0.60 29.58
C GLU A 99 -23.02 0.07 29.24
N LEU A 100 -22.45 -0.24 28.07
CA LEU A 100 -21.23 0.41 27.59
C LEU A 100 -21.43 1.92 27.37
N GLN A 101 -22.58 2.31 26.82
CA GLN A 101 -22.93 3.72 26.64
C GLN A 101 -23.07 4.45 27.98
N ALA A 102 -23.70 3.83 28.98
CA ALA A 102 -23.79 4.39 30.33
C ALA A 102 -22.41 4.59 30.98
N ASN A 103 -21.45 3.71 30.69
CA ASN A 103 -20.07 3.88 31.15
C ASN A 103 -19.37 5.06 30.47
N ILE A 104 -19.56 5.25 29.15
CA ILE A 104 -19.07 6.44 28.45
C ILE A 104 -19.63 7.70 29.09
N ASP A 105 -20.94 7.76 29.30
CA ASP A 105 -21.60 8.91 29.92
C ASP A 105 -21.06 9.18 31.33
N LYS A 106 -20.76 8.14 32.11
CA LYS A 106 -20.11 8.30 33.42
C LYS A 106 -18.73 8.95 33.31
N HIS A 107 -17.92 8.58 32.32
CA HIS A 107 -16.60 9.18 32.11
C HIS A 107 -16.70 10.63 31.62
N LEU A 108 -17.68 10.95 30.76
CA LEU A 108 -17.97 12.32 30.34
C LEU A 108 -18.41 13.20 31.53
N ASN A 109 -19.31 12.69 32.39
CA ASN A 109 -19.72 13.42 33.60
C ASN A 109 -18.54 13.66 34.55
N LEU A 110 -17.61 12.69 34.69
CA LEU A 110 -16.41 12.89 35.50
C LEU A 110 -15.51 13.99 34.93
N ILE A 111 -15.43 14.13 33.61
CA ILE A 111 -14.72 15.23 32.96
C ILE A 111 -15.41 16.55 33.31
N ASP A 112 -16.72 16.65 33.09
CA ASP A 112 -17.51 17.86 33.37
C ASP A 112 -17.40 18.30 34.84
N ASP A 113 -17.51 17.36 35.79
CA ASP A 113 -17.36 17.63 37.22
C ASP A 113 -15.95 18.15 37.55
N LYS A 114 -14.91 17.57 36.93
CA LYS A 114 -13.52 17.99 37.15
C LYS A 114 -13.22 19.36 36.54
N GLU A 115 -13.80 19.65 35.37
CA GLU A 115 -13.75 20.97 34.76
C GLU A 115 -14.38 22.01 35.68
N GLN A 116 -15.56 21.72 36.24
CA GLN A 116 -16.24 22.62 37.16
C GLN A 116 -15.42 22.84 38.43
N GLU A 117 -14.88 21.80 39.06
CA GLU A 117 -14.03 21.90 40.25
C GLU A 117 -12.81 22.82 40.02
N ILE A 118 -12.18 22.71 38.85
CA ILE A 118 -10.99 23.49 38.51
C ILE A 118 -11.36 24.93 38.15
N ASN A 119 -12.45 25.14 37.43
CA ASN A 119 -12.96 26.49 37.14
C ASN A 119 -13.35 27.23 38.44
N GLU A 120 -13.96 26.56 39.41
CA GLU A 120 -14.27 27.13 40.73
C GLU A 120 -13.00 27.48 41.53
N LYS A 121 -11.94 26.67 41.44
CA LYS A 121 -10.64 26.95 42.08
C LYS A 121 -9.87 28.09 41.41
N ILE A 122 -10.04 28.29 40.10
CA ILE A 122 -9.42 29.37 39.34
C ILE A 122 -10.15 30.70 39.60
N VAL A 123 -11.48 30.67 39.75
CA VAL A 123 -12.32 31.86 39.98
C VAL A 123 -12.42 32.24 41.46
N GLY A 124 -12.21 31.29 42.38
CA GLY A 124 -12.40 31.43 43.82
C GLY A 124 -11.33 32.21 44.60
N ASP A 125 -10.42 32.94 43.96
CA ASP A 125 -9.41 33.75 44.65
C ASP A 125 -9.59 35.26 44.40
N PRO A 126 -10.49 35.93 45.14
CA PRO A 126 -10.36 37.34 45.45
C PRO A 126 -10.03 37.51 46.93
N THR A 127 -8.79 37.96 47.18
CA THR A 127 -8.37 38.83 48.29
C THR A 127 -9.03 38.64 49.66
N ASP A 128 -8.19 38.17 50.58
CA ASP A 128 -7.97 38.71 51.92
C ASP A 128 -8.56 37.95 53.12
N SER A 129 -7.65 37.74 54.06
CA SER A 129 -7.84 37.17 55.37
C SER A 129 -8.29 38.26 56.35
N THR A 130 -9.53 38.20 56.84
CA THR A 130 -9.84 38.74 58.18
C THR A 130 -11.11 38.14 58.78
N GLN A 131 -10.94 37.53 59.94
CA GLN A 131 -11.84 37.34 61.09
C GLN A 131 -13.38 37.27 60.91
N GLY A 132 -13.96 36.22 61.49
CA GLY A 132 -14.97 36.40 62.55
C GLY A 132 -16.44 36.06 62.25
N ILE A 133 -16.89 34.93 62.82
CA ILE A 133 -18.13 34.73 63.60
C ILE A 133 -19.51 35.15 63.00
N MET A 134 -20.42 34.16 63.05
CA MET A 134 -21.91 34.19 63.17
C MET A 134 -22.81 34.14 61.91
N ASN A 135 -23.61 33.07 61.91
CA ASN A 135 -25.05 32.96 61.65
C ASN A 135 -25.69 33.49 60.33
N GLY A 136 -26.36 32.55 59.64
CA GLY A 136 -27.76 32.75 59.26
C GLY A 136 -28.11 32.79 57.76
N SER A 137 -28.94 31.81 57.38
CA SER A 137 -30.01 31.87 56.35
C SER A 137 -29.68 31.69 54.85
N GLY A 138 -30.48 30.81 54.19
CA GLY A 138 -31.13 31.18 52.91
C GLY A 138 -30.71 30.51 51.59
N SER A 139 -31.10 29.25 51.37
CA SER A 139 -31.86 28.76 50.18
C SER A 139 -31.41 29.01 48.70
N SER A 140 -31.19 27.87 48.01
CA SER A 140 -31.78 27.45 46.70
C SER A 140 -31.24 27.85 45.30
N LYS A 141 -31.22 26.80 44.44
CA LYS A 141 -31.40 26.71 42.94
C LYS A 141 -30.12 26.38 42.15
N LYS A 142 -30.09 25.59 41.06
CA LYS A 142 -31.03 24.67 40.36
C LYS A 142 -30.19 23.87 39.34
N LYS A 143 -30.43 22.55 39.22
CA LYS A 143 -29.92 21.64 38.17
C LYS A 143 -30.44 22.03 36.77
N LYS A 144 -29.61 21.92 35.73
CA LYS A 144 -30.03 21.99 34.31
C LYS A 144 -29.65 20.69 33.58
N LYS A 145 -30.65 19.87 33.28
CA LYS A 145 -30.56 18.70 32.37
C LYS A 145 -30.62 19.19 30.92
N ARG A 146 -29.72 18.72 30.05
CA ARG A 146 -29.87 18.81 28.59
C ARG A 146 -30.57 17.53 28.08
N LYS A 147 -31.65 17.72 27.33
CA LYS A 147 -32.43 16.66 26.65
C LYS A 147 -31.90 16.51 25.23
N VAL A 148 -31.63 15.27 24.83
CA VAL A 148 -31.45 14.83 23.44
C VAL A 148 -32.82 14.87 22.74
N HIS A 149 -32.87 15.35 21.50
CA HIS A 149 -34.08 15.40 20.68
C HIS A 149 -34.01 14.29 19.63
N GLU A 150 -34.82 13.25 19.81
CA GLU A 150 -35.32 12.40 18.74
C GLU A 150 -36.50 13.10 18.08
N SER A 151 -36.62 13.01 16.75
CA SER A 151 -37.87 13.34 16.05
C SER A 151 -38.11 12.32 14.94
N ASN A 152 -39.24 11.63 15.05
CA ASN A 152 -39.90 10.88 13.98
C ASN A 152 -41.31 11.48 13.76
N VAL A 153 -41.88 11.12 12.60
CA VAL A 153 -43.31 11.06 12.19
C VAL A 153 -43.78 12.12 11.18
N ASP A 154 -43.76 11.70 9.90
CA ASP A 154 -44.86 11.49 8.94
C ASP A 154 -46.09 12.44 8.76
N THR A 155 -46.37 12.64 7.45
CA THR A 155 -47.65 12.71 6.70
C THR A 155 -48.55 13.96 6.65
N ASP A 156 -48.68 14.44 5.39
CA ASP A 156 -49.91 14.67 4.61
C ASP A 156 -50.40 16.08 4.19
N ILE A 157 -50.29 16.30 2.86
CA ILE A 157 -51.27 16.74 1.82
C ILE A 157 -52.02 18.09 1.99
N LEU A 158 -51.82 19.04 1.03
CA LEU A 158 -52.82 19.54 0.04
C LEU A 158 -52.33 20.77 -0.76
N ASP A 159 -52.21 20.56 -2.08
CA ASP A 159 -52.67 21.36 -3.24
C ASP A 159 -52.47 22.90 -3.35
N ASN A 160 -51.75 23.29 -4.43
CA ASN A 160 -52.29 23.86 -5.69
C ASN A 160 -51.70 25.18 -6.22
N GLU A 161 -51.37 25.12 -7.53
CA GLU A 161 -51.25 26.18 -8.56
C GLU A 161 -50.12 27.24 -8.42
N SER A 162 -49.35 27.65 -9.44
CA SER A 162 -49.56 27.79 -10.89
C SER A 162 -48.22 28.04 -11.63
N PHE A 163 -48.09 27.51 -12.86
CA PHE A 163 -47.03 27.81 -13.86
C PHE A 163 -47.37 29.09 -14.68
N PRO A 164 -46.40 29.76 -15.37
CA PRO A 164 -46.12 29.39 -16.78
C PRO A 164 -44.66 29.57 -17.30
N SER A 165 -44.25 28.62 -18.17
CA SER A 165 -43.52 28.71 -19.46
C SER A 165 -42.18 29.50 -19.56
N SER A 166 -41.12 29.08 -20.26
CA SER A 166 -41.08 28.41 -21.57
C SER A 166 -39.65 27.94 -21.96
N SER A 167 -39.59 26.79 -22.68
CA SER A 167 -38.63 26.38 -23.73
C SER A 167 -37.11 26.28 -23.42
N ASN A 168 -36.31 25.33 -23.91
CA ASN A 168 -36.51 24.28 -24.90
C ASN A 168 -35.47 23.16 -24.72
N ARG A 169 -35.81 22.01 -25.28
CA ARG A 169 -35.30 20.65 -25.04
C ARG A 169 -34.14 20.30 -26.00
N SER A 170 -33.09 19.63 -25.54
CA SER A 170 -32.47 18.54 -26.31
C SER A 170 -31.77 17.53 -25.39
N LYS A 171 -31.87 16.25 -25.77
CA LYS A 171 -31.75 15.06 -24.92
C LYS A 171 -30.32 14.49 -25.00
N LEU A 172 -29.64 14.33 -23.86
CA LEU A 172 -28.62 13.29 -23.68
C LEU A 172 -29.23 12.13 -22.89
N LYS A 173 -29.10 10.92 -23.42
CA LYS A 173 -29.50 9.67 -22.77
C LYS A 173 -28.59 9.44 -21.55
N LYS A 174 -29.21 9.31 -20.37
CA LYS A 174 -28.57 8.88 -19.12
C LYS A 174 -28.12 7.42 -19.24
N ALA A 175 -26.87 7.17 -18.88
CA ALA A 175 -26.34 5.84 -18.56
C ALA A 175 -26.90 5.36 -17.19
N PRO A 176 -27.00 4.04 -16.94
CA PRO A 176 -27.54 3.50 -15.69
C PRO A 176 -26.53 3.61 -14.53
N PRO A 177 -27.00 3.58 -13.27
CA PRO A 177 -26.14 3.71 -12.10
C PRO A 177 -25.32 2.43 -11.85
N ALA A 178 -24.11 2.65 -11.33
CA ALA A 178 -23.10 1.66 -11.00
C ALA A 178 -23.65 0.48 -10.19
N SER A 179 -23.52 -0.72 -10.75
CA SER A 179 -23.76 -1.98 -10.06
C SER A 179 -22.62 -2.25 -9.10
N LYS A 180 -22.98 -2.54 -7.84
CA LYS A 180 -22.13 -3.13 -6.79
C LYS A 180 -21.18 -4.18 -7.38
N ALA A 181 -19.88 -3.92 -7.27
CA ALA A 181 -18.84 -4.87 -7.60
C ALA A 181 -18.89 -6.03 -6.59
N THR A 182 -19.44 -7.16 -7.05
CA THR A 182 -19.16 -8.47 -6.46
C THR A 182 -17.65 -8.67 -6.54
N LYS A 183 -16.98 -8.81 -5.39
CA LYS A 183 -15.58 -9.26 -5.31
C LYS A 183 -15.43 -10.50 -6.21
N SER A 184 -14.69 -10.37 -7.30
CA SER A 184 -14.35 -11.49 -8.14
C SER A 184 -13.41 -12.39 -7.35
N ASN A 185 -13.83 -13.62 -7.10
CA ASN A 185 -12.91 -14.72 -6.86
C ASN A 185 -11.89 -14.76 -8.00
N THR A 186 -10.67 -14.27 -7.78
CA THR A 186 -9.49 -14.60 -8.58
C THR A 186 -9.06 -16.02 -8.22
N LYS A 187 -9.89 -17.00 -8.62
CA LYS A 187 -9.32 -18.23 -9.14
C LYS A 187 -9.01 -17.92 -10.58
N GLU A 188 -7.74 -17.73 -10.92
CA GLU A 188 -7.28 -17.80 -12.30
C GLU A 188 -7.85 -19.08 -12.93
N ARG A 189 -8.93 -18.91 -13.69
CA ARG A 189 -9.45 -19.99 -14.52
C ARG A 189 -8.50 -20.11 -15.69
N ASN A 190 -7.48 -20.93 -15.54
CA ASN A 190 -6.71 -21.47 -16.66
C ASN A 190 -7.70 -21.82 -17.78
N LYS A 191 -7.62 -21.11 -18.90
CA LYS A 191 -8.46 -21.37 -20.08
C LYS A 191 -8.13 -22.79 -20.57
N THR A 192 -8.88 -23.76 -20.08
CA THR A 192 -8.85 -25.14 -20.57
C THR A 192 -9.60 -25.14 -21.89
N THR A 193 -8.88 -25.30 -23.00
CA THR A 193 -9.54 -25.53 -24.28
C THR A 193 -10.15 -26.93 -24.23
N LYS A 194 -11.47 -27.06 -24.46
CA LYS A 194 -12.07 -28.37 -24.72
C LYS A 194 -11.44 -28.90 -26.02
N ALA A 195 -10.52 -29.86 -25.90
CA ALA A 195 -9.86 -30.44 -27.06
C ALA A 195 -10.90 -31.09 -27.99
N PRO A 196 -10.84 -30.84 -29.32
CA PRO A 196 -11.66 -31.57 -30.28
C PRO A 196 -11.38 -33.07 -30.20
N ALA A 197 -12.33 -33.89 -30.66
CA ALA A 197 -12.19 -35.36 -30.63
C ALA A 197 -10.88 -35.82 -31.31
N GLY A 198 -10.00 -36.45 -30.53
CA GLY A 198 -8.72 -37.00 -30.98
C GLY A 198 -7.50 -36.08 -30.79
N PHE A 199 -7.63 -34.97 -30.06
CA PHE A 199 -6.49 -34.20 -29.54
C PHE A 199 -6.44 -34.29 -28.01
N LYS A 200 -5.24 -34.18 -27.44
CA LYS A 200 -5.07 -34.15 -25.98
C LYS A 200 -5.52 -32.81 -25.40
N PRO A 201 -6.26 -32.80 -24.27
CA PRO A 201 -6.46 -31.58 -23.49
C PRO A 201 -5.12 -31.06 -22.99
N ALA A 202 -4.88 -29.75 -23.14
CA ALA A 202 -3.69 -29.11 -22.61
C ALA A 202 -3.98 -27.65 -22.22
N VAL A 203 -3.15 -27.11 -21.34
CA VAL A 203 -3.30 -25.77 -20.78
C VAL A 203 -2.36 -24.83 -21.52
N ILE A 204 -2.88 -23.68 -21.94
CA ILE A 204 -2.08 -22.60 -22.50
C ILE A 204 -1.26 -21.98 -21.35
N PRO A 205 0.08 -21.91 -21.44
CA PRO A 205 0.89 -21.27 -20.41
C PRO A 205 0.42 -19.84 -20.16
N ALA A 206 0.46 -19.39 -18.90
CA ALA A 206 -0.11 -18.12 -18.46
C ALA A 206 0.33 -16.94 -19.34
N GLU A 207 1.62 -16.89 -19.72
CA GLU A 207 2.17 -15.79 -20.50
C GLU A 207 1.66 -15.71 -21.95
N PHE A 208 0.96 -16.75 -22.43
CA PHE A 208 0.38 -16.83 -23.76
C PHE A 208 -1.17 -16.77 -23.77
N GLN A 209 -1.85 -16.75 -22.63
CA GLN A 209 -3.32 -16.83 -22.56
C GLN A 209 -4.02 -15.61 -23.18
N ASN A 210 -3.39 -14.44 -23.10
CA ASN A 210 -3.91 -13.17 -23.60
C ASN A 210 -3.07 -12.59 -24.76
N ALA A 211 -2.25 -13.43 -25.41
CA ALA A 211 -1.42 -13.01 -26.53
C ALA A 211 -2.26 -12.46 -27.70
N ASP A 212 -1.82 -11.33 -28.29
CA ASP A 212 -2.48 -10.74 -29.46
C ASP A 212 -2.42 -11.71 -30.65
N GLN A 213 -3.61 -12.10 -31.13
CA GLN A 213 -3.74 -13.08 -32.21
C GLN A 213 -3.10 -12.60 -33.52
N ASN A 214 -3.04 -11.30 -33.76
CA ASN A 214 -2.50 -10.72 -35.00
C ASN A 214 -0.97 -10.79 -35.10
N ARG A 215 -0.29 -11.02 -33.98
CA ARG A 215 1.17 -11.04 -33.86
C ARG A 215 1.77 -12.43 -33.96
N TRP A 216 0.93 -13.46 -34.05
CA TRP A 216 1.40 -14.80 -34.37
C TRP A 216 1.77 -14.91 -35.84
N LYS A 217 2.98 -15.38 -36.09
CA LYS A 217 3.47 -15.76 -37.42
C LYS A 217 3.78 -17.24 -37.41
N ILE A 218 3.43 -17.90 -38.50
CA ILE A 218 3.83 -19.30 -38.72
C ILE A 218 4.95 -19.32 -39.73
N VAL A 219 6.06 -19.91 -39.31
CA VAL A 219 7.19 -20.16 -40.18
C VAL A 219 7.14 -21.63 -40.59
N GLU A 220 7.10 -21.87 -41.89
CA GLU A 220 7.20 -23.21 -42.46
C GLU A 220 8.64 -23.48 -42.90
N LYS A 221 9.17 -24.64 -42.52
CA LYS A 221 10.51 -25.10 -42.89
C LYS A 221 10.48 -26.56 -43.35
N ASN A 222 11.11 -26.83 -44.48
CA ASN A 222 11.43 -28.20 -44.89
C ASN A 222 12.79 -28.60 -44.31
N PHE A 223 12.90 -29.82 -43.81
CA PHE A 223 14.10 -30.33 -43.14
C PHE A 223 14.22 -31.86 -43.26
N ASN A 224 15.37 -32.42 -42.90
CA ASN A 224 15.62 -33.87 -43.03
C ASN A 224 15.39 -34.67 -41.73
N GLY A 225 14.61 -34.13 -40.78
CA GLY A 225 14.19 -34.84 -39.57
C GLY A 225 14.99 -34.57 -38.29
N GLN A 226 16.07 -33.77 -38.35
CA GLN A 226 16.83 -33.38 -37.15
C GLN A 226 16.30 -32.10 -36.50
N THR A 227 16.18 -32.12 -35.17
CA THR A 227 15.70 -31.01 -34.34
C THR A 227 16.61 -30.75 -33.15
N THR A 228 16.69 -29.51 -32.70
CA THR A 228 17.37 -29.08 -31.47
C THR A 228 16.39 -28.36 -30.53
N TYR A 229 16.70 -28.34 -29.25
CA TYR A 229 15.95 -27.63 -28.21
C TYR A 229 16.83 -27.44 -26.97
N VAL A 230 16.50 -26.43 -26.15
CA VAL A 230 17.06 -26.27 -24.80
C VAL A 230 16.31 -27.20 -23.84
N THR A 231 14.99 -27.09 -23.83
CA THR A 231 14.08 -28.01 -23.13
C THR A 231 12.93 -28.37 -24.06
N ARG A 232 12.37 -29.57 -23.88
CA ARG A 232 11.25 -30.06 -24.68
C ARG A 232 10.14 -30.53 -23.75
N GLY A 233 8.97 -29.92 -23.90
CA GLY A 233 7.75 -30.30 -23.23
C GLY A 233 7.10 -31.54 -23.85
N GLU A 234 5.79 -31.67 -23.61
CA GLU A 234 5.03 -32.82 -24.10
C GLU A 234 4.98 -32.88 -25.64
N GLN A 235 5.07 -34.10 -26.15
CA GLN A 235 4.90 -34.40 -27.57
C GLN A 235 3.62 -35.20 -27.77
N GLU A 236 2.79 -34.74 -28.69
CA GLU A 236 1.54 -35.38 -29.06
C GLU A 236 1.64 -35.91 -30.49
N VAL A 237 1.63 -37.24 -30.63
CA VAL A 237 1.61 -37.91 -31.94
C VAL A 237 0.17 -38.22 -32.30
N VAL A 238 -0.32 -37.62 -33.37
CA VAL A 238 -1.69 -37.81 -33.88
C VAL A 238 -1.64 -38.71 -35.10
N LYS A 239 -2.50 -39.73 -35.15
CA LYS A 239 -2.63 -40.72 -36.23
C LYS A 239 -4.06 -40.73 -36.77
N ASP A 240 -4.24 -41.25 -37.97
CA ASP A 240 -5.55 -41.51 -38.60
C ASP A 240 -6.43 -40.25 -38.76
N LYS A 241 -5.80 -39.08 -38.86
CA LYS A 241 -6.45 -37.78 -39.04
C LYS A 241 -5.76 -36.99 -40.15
N ALA A 242 -6.54 -36.19 -40.87
CA ALA A 242 -6.00 -35.40 -41.97
C ALA A 242 -4.91 -34.41 -41.48
N ILE A 243 -3.80 -34.30 -42.20
CA ILE A 243 -2.75 -33.31 -41.89
C ILE A 243 -3.34 -31.89 -41.98
N SER A 244 -4.27 -31.65 -42.91
CA SER A 244 -5.00 -30.38 -43.04
C SER A 244 -5.79 -30.01 -41.77
N GLU A 245 -6.43 -30.99 -41.11
CA GLU A 245 -7.09 -30.78 -39.81
C GLU A 245 -6.07 -30.44 -38.72
N GLY A 246 -4.93 -31.15 -38.68
CA GLY A 246 -3.83 -30.87 -37.77
C GLY A 246 -3.28 -29.45 -37.95
N ILE A 247 -3.08 -29.02 -39.20
CA ILE A 247 -2.63 -27.66 -39.53
C ILE A 247 -3.65 -26.62 -39.06
N SER A 248 -4.95 -26.87 -39.27
CA SER A 248 -6.00 -25.97 -38.79
C SER A 248 -5.99 -25.88 -37.27
N HIS A 249 -5.90 -27.01 -36.56
CA HIS A 249 -5.85 -27.07 -35.11
C HIS A 249 -4.61 -26.35 -34.55
N PHE A 250 -3.44 -26.58 -35.15
CA PHE A 250 -2.20 -25.90 -34.80
C PHE A 250 -2.29 -24.38 -34.98
N ARG A 251 -2.86 -23.93 -36.10
CA ARG A 251 -3.07 -22.51 -36.43
C ARG A 251 -4.04 -21.81 -35.47
N SER A 252 -5.09 -22.50 -35.05
CA SER A 252 -6.08 -21.95 -34.12
C SER A 252 -5.62 -21.94 -32.65
N ASN A 253 -4.52 -22.61 -32.33
CA ASN A 253 -4.02 -22.74 -30.94
C ASN A 253 -2.52 -22.38 -30.82
N PRO A 254 -2.10 -21.15 -31.22
CA PRO A 254 -0.68 -20.81 -31.26
C PRO A 254 -0.03 -20.66 -29.88
N GLY A 255 -0.82 -20.33 -28.85
CA GLY A 255 -0.39 -20.36 -27.45
C GLY A 255 -0.19 -21.77 -26.89
N LEU A 256 -0.79 -22.80 -27.51
CA LEU A 256 -0.70 -24.18 -27.03
C LEU A 256 0.49 -24.94 -27.61
N TYR A 257 0.81 -24.70 -28.88
CA TYR A 257 1.82 -25.45 -29.61
C TYR A 257 2.96 -24.56 -30.11
N VAL A 258 4.20 -25.00 -29.91
CA VAL A 258 5.39 -24.35 -30.48
C VAL A 258 5.61 -24.80 -31.92
N ALA A 259 5.46 -26.09 -32.19
CA ALA A 259 5.70 -26.65 -33.51
C ALA A 259 4.74 -27.80 -33.87
N MET A 260 4.52 -27.97 -35.17
CA MET A 260 3.89 -29.16 -35.76
C MET A 260 4.83 -29.71 -36.82
N MET A 261 5.03 -31.03 -36.88
CA MET A 261 5.86 -31.65 -37.91
C MET A 261 5.22 -32.91 -38.50
N TYR A 262 5.50 -33.14 -39.79
CA TYR A 262 4.99 -34.29 -40.54
C TYR A 262 5.90 -34.58 -41.74
N GLN A 263 5.73 -35.75 -42.35
CA GLN A 263 6.42 -36.07 -43.61
C GLN A 263 5.78 -35.30 -44.77
N THR A 264 6.55 -34.56 -45.54
CA THR A 264 6.03 -33.61 -46.54
C THR A 264 5.11 -34.28 -47.56
N LYS A 265 5.48 -35.46 -48.08
CA LYS A 265 4.69 -36.20 -49.08
C LYS A 265 3.47 -36.92 -48.50
N MET A 266 3.38 -37.07 -47.18
CA MET A 266 2.27 -37.79 -46.55
C MET A 266 0.93 -37.10 -46.74
N ILE A 267 0.91 -35.81 -47.08
CA ILE A 267 -0.32 -35.08 -47.43
C ILE A 267 -1.02 -35.64 -48.68
N GLU A 268 -0.30 -36.37 -49.54
CA GLU A 268 -0.82 -37.00 -50.75
C GLU A 268 -1.36 -38.42 -50.51
N TRP A 269 -1.19 -38.95 -49.29
CA TRP A 269 -1.54 -40.35 -48.96
C TRP A 269 -3.00 -40.47 -48.48
N PRO A 270 -3.54 -41.69 -48.36
CA PRO A 270 -4.81 -41.91 -47.69
C PRO A 270 -4.79 -41.44 -46.22
N THR A 271 -5.88 -40.87 -45.73
CA THR A 271 -5.94 -40.24 -44.38
C THR A 271 -5.62 -41.20 -43.22
N ASN A 272 -5.93 -42.48 -43.37
CA ASN A 272 -5.58 -43.53 -42.40
C ASN A 272 -4.07 -43.86 -42.37
N GLN A 273 -3.25 -43.21 -43.20
CA GLN A 273 -1.79 -43.30 -43.17
C GLN A 273 -1.15 -41.99 -42.67
N HIS A 274 -1.97 -40.98 -42.38
CA HIS A 274 -1.47 -39.70 -41.91
C HIS A 274 -1.03 -39.79 -40.44
N GLN A 275 0.14 -39.23 -40.18
CA GLN A 275 0.72 -39.06 -38.87
C GLN A 275 1.46 -37.72 -38.80
N TYR A 276 1.23 -36.99 -37.72
CA TYR A 276 1.95 -35.76 -37.42
C TYR A 276 2.17 -35.63 -35.92
N THR A 277 3.14 -34.78 -35.58
CA THR A 277 3.57 -34.55 -34.21
C THR A 277 3.36 -33.09 -33.85
N LEU A 278 2.66 -32.84 -32.76
CA LEU A 278 2.50 -31.53 -32.14
C LEU A 278 3.45 -31.43 -30.93
N ILE A 279 4.16 -30.31 -30.83
CA ILE A 279 5.06 -29.99 -29.72
C ILE A 279 4.37 -28.95 -28.85
N HIS A 280 4.02 -29.33 -27.62
CA HIS A 280 3.36 -28.45 -26.67
C HIS A 280 4.30 -27.33 -26.23
N ARG A 281 3.74 -26.14 -26.00
CA ARG A 281 4.50 -24.96 -25.59
C ARG A 281 4.97 -25.06 -24.14
N ALA A 282 4.13 -25.56 -23.26
CA ALA A 282 4.48 -25.81 -21.88
C ALA A 282 5.73 -26.71 -21.79
N GLY A 283 6.79 -26.22 -21.14
CA GLY A 283 8.06 -26.94 -20.97
C GLY A 283 8.97 -26.98 -22.21
N THR A 284 8.63 -26.29 -23.31
CA THR A 284 9.45 -26.26 -24.54
C THR A 284 10.14 -24.92 -24.73
N VAL A 285 11.48 -24.94 -24.82
CA VAL A 285 12.31 -23.75 -25.10
C VAL A 285 13.28 -24.05 -26.24
N GLY A 286 13.34 -23.14 -27.22
CA GLY A 286 14.34 -23.18 -28.30
C GLY A 286 14.16 -24.30 -29.34
N TYR A 287 12.95 -24.84 -29.48
CA TYR A 287 12.68 -25.96 -30.39
C TYR A 287 12.76 -25.55 -31.86
N MET A 288 13.76 -26.05 -32.60
CA MET A 288 14.05 -25.65 -33.98
C MET A 288 14.55 -26.85 -34.83
N PRO A 289 14.32 -26.85 -36.15
CA PRO A 289 14.97 -27.80 -37.06
C PRO A 289 16.44 -27.40 -37.30
N THR A 290 17.36 -28.36 -37.32
CA THR A 290 18.80 -28.09 -37.55
C THR A 290 19.24 -28.36 -38.99
N ASP A 291 18.66 -29.36 -39.65
CA ASP A 291 19.00 -29.76 -41.03
C ASP A 291 17.97 -29.25 -42.04
N VAL A 292 17.83 -27.92 -42.12
CA VAL A 292 16.86 -27.24 -42.99
C VAL A 292 17.31 -27.33 -44.45
N SER A 293 16.45 -27.86 -45.31
CA SER A 293 16.72 -28.05 -46.73
C SER A 293 15.45 -27.81 -47.55
N ALA A 294 15.57 -27.09 -48.66
CA ALA A 294 14.46 -26.89 -49.59
C ALA A 294 13.89 -28.22 -50.13
N LYS A 295 14.73 -29.27 -50.18
CA LYS A 295 14.37 -30.64 -50.60
C LYS A 295 14.15 -31.59 -49.42
N GLY A 296 14.01 -31.05 -48.20
CA GLY A 296 13.75 -31.85 -47.00
C GLY A 296 12.49 -32.70 -47.14
N TRP A 297 12.54 -33.92 -46.61
CA TRP A 297 11.44 -34.88 -46.68
C TRP A 297 10.40 -34.70 -45.56
N MET A 298 10.71 -33.87 -44.56
CA MET A 298 9.78 -33.44 -43.51
C MET A 298 9.49 -31.95 -43.61
N THR A 299 8.29 -31.58 -43.17
CA THR A 299 7.85 -30.19 -43.00
C THR A 299 7.61 -29.93 -41.52
N MET A 300 8.07 -28.77 -41.05
CA MET A 300 7.81 -28.24 -39.71
C MET A 300 7.14 -26.86 -39.82
N LEU A 301 6.01 -26.72 -39.15
CA LEU A 301 5.36 -25.43 -38.87
C LEU A 301 5.76 -24.97 -37.48
N ILE A 302 6.13 -23.72 -37.33
CA ILE A 302 6.61 -23.15 -36.07
C ILE A 302 5.81 -21.89 -35.75
N ASN A 303 5.16 -21.83 -34.59
CA ASN A 303 4.46 -20.65 -34.10
C ASN A 303 5.46 -19.69 -33.44
N HIS A 304 5.67 -18.55 -34.08
CA HIS A 304 6.49 -17.46 -33.60
C HIS A 304 5.60 -16.28 -33.18
N TYR A 305 5.72 -15.82 -31.94
CA TYR A 305 5.08 -14.59 -31.50
C TYR A 305 5.98 -13.40 -31.85
N GLU A 306 5.47 -12.46 -32.63
CA GLU A 306 6.20 -11.24 -32.99
C GLU A 306 6.34 -10.34 -31.75
N ARG A 307 7.57 -10.22 -31.23
CA ARG A 307 7.95 -9.27 -30.17
C ARG A 307 8.03 -7.84 -30.72
N LEU A 308 8.28 -6.84 -29.86
CA LEU A 308 8.46 -5.46 -30.34
C LEU A 308 9.62 -5.41 -31.35
N PRO A 309 9.53 -4.59 -32.41
CA PRO A 309 10.59 -4.48 -33.39
C PRO A 309 11.93 -4.15 -32.72
N PRO A 310 13.01 -4.88 -33.06
CA PRO A 310 14.33 -4.58 -32.54
C PRO A 310 14.81 -3.22 -33.06
N MET A 311 15.53 -2.49 -32.22
CA MET A 311 16.20 -1.26 -32.66
C MET A 311 17.43 -1.59 -33.51
N LYS A 312 17.80 -0.69 -34.42
CA LYS A 312 19.04 -0.81 -35.19
C LYS A 312 20.23 -0.94 -34.23
N ASN A 313 20.99 -2.04 -34.35
CA ASN A 313 22.11 -2.39 -33.47
C ASN A 313 21.77 -2.47 -31.97
N ASN A 314 20.50 -2.67 -31.61
CA ASN A 314 19.98 -2.64 -30.24
C ASN A 314 20.26 -1.30 -29.52
N ILE A 315 20.18 -0.19 -30.25
CA ILE A 315 20.44 1.15 -29.71
C ILE A 315 19.19 2.03 -29.89
N LEU A 316 18.71 2.61 -28.79
CA LEU A 316 17.65 3.61 -28.83
C LEU A 316 18.17 4.88 -29.53
N PRO A 317 17.44 5.46 -30.50
CA PRO A 317 17.90 6.68 -31.15
C PRO A 317 18.01 7.84 -30.16
N SER A 318 19.11 8.60 -30.21
CA SER A 318 19.47 9.61 -29.20
C SER A 318 18.40 10.65 -28.89
N LYS A 319 17.51 10.97 -29.84
CA LYS A 319 16.39 11.90 -29.63
C LYS A 319 15.30 11.38 -28.68
N PHE A 320 15.29 10.08 -28.40
CA PHE A 320 14.38 9.42 -27.46
C PHE A 320 15.08 8.98 -26.17
N CYS A 321 16.39 9.18 -26.09
CA CYS A 321 17.16 8.90 -24.89
C CYS A 321 16.86 9.96 -23.83
N ASP A 322 16.63 9.53 -22.60
CA ASP A 322 16.68 10.40 -21.43
C ASP A 322 18.12 10.89 -21.18
N ALA A 323 18.22 11.97 -20.40
CA ALA A 323 19.49 12.65 -20.11
C ALA A 323 20.37 11.89 -19.10
N TYR A 324 19.88 10.80 -18.51
CA TYR A 324 20.44 10.24 -17.29
C TYR A 324 21.15 8.92 -17.54
N THR A 325 20.49 7.99 -18.24
CA THR A 325 20.91 6.59 -18.33
C THR A 325 22.38 6.43 -18.75
N ASP A 326 22.86 7.17 -19.75
CA ASP A 326 24.24 7.02 -20.26
C ASP A 326 25.32 7.53 -19.30
N SER A 327 24.98 8.44 -18.39
CA SER A 327 25.92 9.03 -17.42
C SER A 327 25.90 8.32 -16.06
N MET A 328 24.95 7.41 -15.84
CA MET A 328 24.78 6.74 -14.57
C MET A 328 25.93 5.79 -14.23
N THR A 329 26.25 5.78 -12.93
CA THR A 329 27.22 4.88 -12.32
C THR A 329 26.56 4.02 -11.25
N HIS A 330 27.19 2.88 -10.97
CA HIS A 330 26.97 2.13 -9.74
C HIS A 330 28.31 1.68 -9.18
N GLN A 331 28.52 1.84 -7.88
CA GLN A 331 29.79 1.60 -7.18
C GLN A 331 30.97 2.31 -7.86
N GLY A 332 30.73 3.54 -8.35
CA GLY A 332 31.71 4.36 -9.06
C GLY A 332 32.09 3.87 -10.46
N LYS A 333 31.44 2.83 -10.99
CA LYS A 333 31.66 2.32 -12.36
C LYS A 333 30.56 2.80 -13.29
N GLN A 334 30.95 3.25 -14.48
CA GLN A 334 29.99 3.58 -15.54
C GLN A 334 29.23 2.32 -15.98
N LEU A 335 27.90 2.41 -16.01
CA LEU A 335 27.07 1.26 -16.37
C LEU A 335 27.10 1.00 -17.86
N HIS A 336 27.02 2.05 -18.68
CA HIS A 336 26.81 1.91 -20.12
C HIS A 336 27.96 2.41 -20.98
N SER A 337 28.25 1.65 -22.03
CA SER A 337 29.23 1.97 -23.05
C SER A 337 28.83 1.34 -24.38
N SER A 338 29.63 1.54 -25.43
CA SER A 338 29.41 0.87 -26.73
C SER A 338 29.38 -0.66 -26.63
N ASN A 339 30.12 -1.23 -25.66
CA ASN A 339 30.22 -2.67 -25.42
C ASN A 339 29.30 -3.17 -24.30
N ASN A 340 28.77 -2.29 -23.45
CA ASN A 340 27.81 -2.64 -22.39
C ASN A 340 26.54 -1.80 -22.56
N LYS A 341 25.63 -2.27 -23.43
CA LYS A 341 24.43 -1.51 -23.79
C LYS A 341 23.33 -1.73 -22.75
N PRO A 342 22.50 -0.70 -22.47
CA PRO A 342 21.29 -0.91 -21.69
C PRO A 342 20.33 -1.85 -22.43
N ILE A 343 19.44 -2.49 -21.67
CA ILE A 343 18.43 -3.40 -22.22
C ILE A 343 17.20 -2.60 -22.65
N LEU A 344 16.62 -3.01 -23.80
CA LEU A 344 15.34 -2.53 -24.29
C LEU A 344 14.29 -3.65 -24.13
N PRO A 345 13.42 -3.59 -23.11
CA PRO A 345 12.46 -4.65 -22.85
C PRO A 345 11.53 -4.92 -24.04
N GLY A 346 11.30 -6.19 -24.34
CA GLY A 346 10.41 -6.65 -25.41
C GLY A 346 10.96 -6.55 -26.82
N ARG A 347 12.17 -6.02 -27.01
CA ARG A 347 12.81 -5.79 -28.32
C ARG A 347 13.83 -6.86 -28.72
N GLY A 348 13.80 -8.01 -28.06
CA GLY A 348 14.64 -9.15 -28.39
C GLY A 348 15.97 -9.21 -27.68
N MET A 349 16.05 -8.61 -26.50
CA MET A 349 17.25 -8.56 -25.66
C MET A 349 17.16 -9.48 -24.43
N GLY A 350 16.20 -10.40 -24.40
CA GLY A 350 16.06 -11.42 -23.35
C GLY A 350 15.24 -10.97 -22.14
N VAL A 351 14.71 -9.75 -22.14
CA VAL A 351 13.89 -9.19 -21.06
C VAL A 351 12.58 -8.70 -21.64
N GLY A 352 11.45 -9.11 -21.08
CA GLY A 352 10.12 -8.69 -21.56
C GLY A 352 9.75 -9.19 -22.96
N ASP A 353 10.43 -10.18 -23.51
CA ASP A 353 10.21 -10.70 -24.87
C ASP A 353 8.96 -11.60 -25.02
N SER A 354 8.18 -11.72 -23.95
CA SER A 354 6.95 -12.50 -23.85
C SER A 354 5.73 -11.76 -24.46
N PRO A 355 4.68 -12.48 -24.90
CA PRO A 355 3.39 -11.87 -25.23
C PRO A 355 2.74 -11.11 -24.09
N SER A 356 2.97 -11.53 -22.85
CA SER A 356 2.38 -10.94 -21.65
C SER A 356 2.92 -9.55 -21.30
N LEU A 357 3.96 -9.07 -21.99
CA LEU A 357 4.57 -7.76 -21.79
C LEU A 357 3.52 -6.64 -21.74
N LYS A 358 3.56 -5.86 -20.67
CA LYS A 358 2.70 -4.72 -20.39
C LYS A 358 3.44 -3.72 -19.51
N ILE A 359 2.97 -2.46 -19.49
CA ILE A 359 3.59 -1.45 -18.62
C ILE A 359 3.07 -1.66 -17.20
N ILE A 360 1.75 -1.58 -17.01
CA ILE A 360 1.05 -1.87 -15.77
C ILE A 360 -0.15 -2.75 -16.12
N GLY A 361 -0.41 -3.81 -15.36
CA GLY A 361 -1.65 -4.57 -15.47
C GLY A 361 -2.39 -4.58 -14.14
N ASP A 362 -2.33 -5.73 -13.48
CA ASP A 362 -2.87 -5.94 -12.14
C ASP A 362 -1.69 -5.79 -11.19
N VAL A 363 -1.58 -4.60 -10.59
CA VAL A 363 -0.43 -4.28 -9.73
C VAL A 363 -0.49 -5.21 -8.54
N ASP A 364 0.47 -6.13 -8.46
CA ASP A 364 0.67 -6.96 -7.29
C ASP A 364 2.01 -6.60 -6.64
N PRO A 365 2.07 -6.40 -5.32
CA PRO A 365 3.34 -6.17 -4.65
C PRO A 365 4.37 -7.31 -4.82
N SER A 366 3.99 -8.50 -5.30
CA SER A 366 4.90 -9.60 -5.69
C SER A 366 5.59 -9.36 -7.03
N ASP A 367 5.15 -8.37 -7.81
CA ASP A 367 5.82 -7.98 -9.06
C ASP A 367 7.25 -7.49 -8.82
N ILE A 368 7.56 -7.10 -7.58
CA ILE A 368 8.84 -6.52 -7.18
C ILE A 368 9.87 -7.61 -6.93
N HIS A 369 10.84 -7.70 -7.83
CA HIS A 369 11.96 -8.62 -7.73
C HIS A 369 13.25 -7.85 -7.51
N GLN A 370 13.82 -7.91 -6.30
CA GLN A 370 15.01 -7.13 -5.97
C GLN A 370 16.21 -7.45 -6.89
N GLY A 371 16.91 -6.39 -7.28
CA GLY A 371 18.16 -6.46 -8.03
C GLY A 371 19.40 -6.64 -7.16
N THR A 372 20.53 -6.13 -7.66
CA THR A 372 21.80 -6.12 -6.91
C THR A 372 22.03 -4.82 -6.14
N VAL A 373 21.13 -3.85 -6.30
CA VAL A 373 21.17 -2.56 -5.60
C VAL A 373 20.72 -2.77 -4.15
N GLY A 374 21.41 -2.09 -3.22
CA GLY A 374 21.12 -2.13 -1.78
C GLY A 374 19.97 -1.21 -1.37
N ASP A 375 18.88 -1.22 -2.14
CA ASP A 375 17.70 -0.36 -2.01
C ASP A 375 16.45 -1.13 -1.55
N CYS A 376 16.65 -2.23 -0.81
CA CYS A 376 15.56 -3.02 -0.23
C CYS A 376 14.51 -2.15 0.48
N TRP A 377 14.93 -1.14 1.27
CA TRP A 377 14.03 -0.18 1.92
C TRP A 377 13.06 0.52 0.95
N LEU A 378 13.51 0.81 -0.27
CA LEU A 378 12.75 1.49 -1.32
C LEU A 378 11.76 0.51 -1.93
N LEU A 379 12.24 -0.68 -2.31
CA LEU A 379 11.40 -1.74 -2.87
C LEU A 379 10.33 -2.20 -1.87
N SER A 380 10.67 -2.36 -0.59
CA SER A 380 9.70 -2.61 0.50
C SER A 380 8.68 -1.48 0.62
N GLY A 381 9.14 -0.22 0.49
CA GLY A 381 8.27 0.95 0.51
C GLY A 381 7.28 0.98 -0.66
N ILE A 382 7.75 0.64 -1.86
CA ILE A 382 6.94 0.52 -3.07
C ILE A 382 5.96 -0.66 -2.95
N SER A 383 6.40 -1.80 -2.43
CA SER A 383 5.57 -2.98 -2.18
C SER A 383 4.40 -2.63 -1.25
N SER A 384 4.69 -1.95 -0.14
CA SER A 384 3.66 -1.46 0.80
C SER A 384 2.67 -0.51 0.14
N LEU A 385 3.11 0.30 -0.81
CA LEU A 385 2.24 1.22 -1.56
C LEU A 385 1.37 0.48 -2.57
N ALA A 386 1.90 -0.58 -3.19
CA ALA A 386 1.20 -1.39 -4.18
C ALA A 386 0.03 -2.20 -3.58
N GLU A 387 -0.02 -2.39 -2.26
CA GLU A 387 -1.19 -2.95 -1.55
C GLU A 387 -2.45 -2.09 -1.71
N PHE A 388 -2.30 -0.80 -2.03
CA PHE A 388 -3.40 0.11 -2.28
C PHE A 388 -3.68 0.21 -3.78
N ASP A 389 -4.77 -0.43 -4.21
CA ASP A 389 -5.17 -0.45 -5.63
C ASP A 389 -5.23 0.98 -6.22
N GLY A 390 -4.62 1.13 -7.40
CA GLY A 390 -4.49 2.42 -8.08
C GLY A 390 -3.34 3.31 -7.62
N ALA A 391 -2.67 3.04 -6.50
CA ALA A 391 -1.62 3.92 -5.96
C ALA A 391 -0.40 4.01 -6.91
N ILE A 392 0.03 2.88 -7.47
CA ILE A 392 1.10 2.86 -8.47
C ILE A 392 0.64 3.56 -9.75
N LYS A 393 -0.57 3.28 -10.25
CA LYS A 393 -1.12 3.95 -11.45
C LYS A 393 -1.18 5.47 -11.28
N ARG A 394 -1.46 5.96 -10.08
CA ARG A 394 -1.43 7.39 -9.74
C ARG A 394 -0.05 8.02 -9.92
N LEU A 395 1.03 7.32 -9.56
CA LEU A 395 2.40 7.82 -9.81
C LEU A 395 2.67 7.96 -11.31
N PHE A 396 2.09 7.09 -12.12
CA PHE A 396 2.21 7.11 -13.58
C PHE A 396 1.11 7.91 -14.29
N ARG A 397 0.26 8.67 -13.59
CA ARG A 397 -0.97 9.29 -14.16
C ARG A 397 -0.77 10.20 -15.38
N LYS A 398 0.46 10.68 -15.62
CA LYS A 398 0.83 11.50 -16.79
C LYS A 398 1.37 10.68 -17.97
N THR A 399 1.51 9.38 -17.79
CA THR A 399 1.84 8.42 -18.84
C THR A 399 0.56 7.88 -19.46
N SER A 400 0.45 7.95 -20.78
CA SER A 400 -0.69 7.38 -21.51
C SER A 400 -0.53 5.88 -21.73
N ARG A 401 -1.66 5.15 -21.85
CA ARG A 401 -1.72 3.73 -22.27
C ARG A 401 -0.98 2.77 -21.33
N LEU A 402 -1.10 2.99 -20.02
CA LEU A 402 -0.46 2.16 -19.00
C LEU A 402 -0.96 0.71 -19.01
N ASP A 403 -2.25 0.51 -19.25
CA ASP A 403 -2.88 -0.82 -19.27
C ASP A 403 -2.65 -1.58 -20.60
N GLU A 404 -1.82 -1.03 -21.50
CA GLU A 404 -1.55 -1.60 -22.82
C GLU A 404 -0.10 -2.05 -22.96
N ARG A 405 0.15 -2.88 -23.96
CA ARG A 405 1.51 -3.25 -24.37
C ARG A 405 2.28 -2.00 -24.82
N PRO A 406 3.60 -1.89 -24.53
CA PRO A 406 4.43 -0.82 -25.07
C PRO A 406 4.35 -0.72 -26.60
N LEU A 407 4.55 0.49 -27.13
CA LEU A 407 4.54 0.74 -28.56
C LEU A 407 5.70 0.06 -29.29
N ASP A 408 5.47 -0.27 -30.56
CA ASP A 408 6.51 -0.72 -31.48
C ASP A 408 7.56 0.38 -31.73
N THR A 409 7.18 1.65 -31.59
CA THR A 409 8.08 2.81 -31.58
C THR A 409 8.71 3.04 -30.20
N PRO A 410 9.81 3.81 -30.10
CA PRO A 410 10.38 4.21 -28.81
C PRO A 410 9.34 4.72 -27.81
N ASN A 411 9.40 4.21 -26.59
CA ASN A 411 8.50 4.59 -25.49
C ASN A 411 9.20 5.55 -24.51
N GLN A 412 8.40 6.38 -23.85
CA GLN A 412 8.81 7.28 -22.78
C GLN A 412 7.72 7.25 -21.71
N TYR A 413 8.13 7.33 -20.45
CA TYR A 413 7.24 7.26 -19.30
C TYR A 413 7.49 8.47 -18.40
N ILE A 414 6.42 8.94 -17.76
CA ILE A 414 6.43 10.05 -16.81
C ILE A 414 5.95 9.51 -15.46
N VAL A 415 6.82 9.62 -14.46
CA VAL A 415 6.52 9.25 -13.08
C VAL A 415 6.53 10.53 -12.25
N THR A 416 5.41 10.81 -11.58
CA THR A 416 5.30 11.97 -10.68
C THR A 416 5.67 11.57 -9.26
N LEU A 417 6.69 12.21 -8.71
CA LEU A 417 7.24 11.99 -7.37
C LEU A 417 7.26 13.30 -6.58
N TRP A 418 7.53 13.23 -5.29
CA TRP A 418 7.72 14.41 -4.44
C TRP A 418 9.20 14.74 -4.26
N ASP A 419 9.56 15.99 -4.51
CA ASP A 419 10.85 16.54 -4.09
C ASP A 419 10.78 16.91 -2.61
N LEU A 420 11.57 16.26 -1.77
CA LEU A 420 11.50 16.43 -0.31
C LEU A 420 12.19 17.71 0.18
N SER A 421 12.97 18.37 -0.68
CA SER A 421 13.59 19.65 -0.34
C SER A 421 12.58 20.80 -0.45
N THR A 422 11.67 20.71 -1.43
CA THR A 422 10.66 21.72 -1.74
C THR A 422 9.25 21.30 -1.34
N TRP A 423 9.02 20.01 -1.09
CA TRP A 423 7.71 19.38 -0.89
C TRP A 423 6.73 19.74 -2.00
N LYS A 424 7.16 19.52 -3.24
CA LYS A 424 6.35 19.69 -4.44
C LYS A 424 6.49 18.50 -5.35
N GLU A 425 5.45 18.25 -6.13
CA GLU A 425 5.49 17.26 -7.19
C GLU A 425 6.49 17.63 -8.28
N VAL A 426 7.20 16.62 -8.77
CA VAL A 426 8.16 16.68 -9.86
C VAL A 426 7.89 15.52 -10.80
N ASP A 427 7.83 15.82 -12.09
CA ASP A 427 7.69 14.81 -13.13
C ASP A 427 9.08 14.34 -13.58
N VAL A 428 9.35 13.06 -13.36
CA VAL A 428 10.56 12.39 -13.84
C VAL A 428 10.24 11.70 -15.14
N VAL A 429 10.87 12.17 -16.21
CA VAL A 429 10.71 11.61 -17.56
C VAL A 429 11.83 10.61 -17.82
N ILE A 430 11.46 9.36 -18.09
CA ILE A 430 12.39 8.25 -18.33
C ILE A 430 12.13 7.61 -19.69
N ASP A 431 13.19 7.14 -20.34
CA ASP A 431 13.04 6.32 -21.54
C ASP A 431 12.91 4.82 -21.20
N GLU A 432 12.70 4.00 -22.22
CA GLU A 432 12.50 2.54 -22.09
C GLU A 432 13.76 1.72 -21.78
N ARG A 433 14.95 2.34 -21.65
CA ARG A 433 16.23 1.64 -21.39
C ARG A 433 16.35 1.23 -19.92
N LEU A 434 16.72 -0.03 -19.67
CA LEU A 434 17.00 -0.54 -18.33
C LEU A 434 18.51 -0.69 -18.08
N PRO A 435 18.98 -0.39 -16.86
CA PRO A 435 20.38 -0.50 -16.50
C PRO A 435 20.84 -1.97 -16.43
N VAL A 436 22.09 -2.20 -16.84
CA VAL A 436 22.75 -3.51 -16.73
C VAL A 436 23.99 -3.39 -15.86
N MET A 437 24.42 -4.51 -15.28
CA MET A 437 25.64 -4.59 -14.51
C MET A 437 26.85 -4.10 -15.33
N ALA A 438 27.77 -3.37 -14.69
CA ALA A 438 28.98 -2.85 -15.32
C ALA A 438 30.01 -3.95 -15.68
N ASP A 439 29.74 -5.22 -15.34
CA ASP A 439 30.61 -6.37 -15.58
C ASP A 439 30.56 -6.88 -17.04
N GLY A 440 29.72 -6.28 -17.90
CA GLY A 440 29.53 -6.71 -19.28
C GLY A 440 28.73 -8.00 -19.45
N SER A 441 28.16 -8.54 -18.36
CA SER A 441 27.33 -9.76 -18.40
C SER A 441 25.98 -9.56 -19.10
N GLY A 442 25.55 -8.31 -19.27
CA GLY A 442 24.22 -7.97 -19.78
C GLY A 442 23.09 -8.28 -18.80
N ARG A 443 23.38 -8.66 -17.56
CA ARG A 443 22.36 -8.85 -16.52
C ARG A 443 21.83 -7.50 -16.04
N LEU A 444 20.53 -7.43 -15.73
CA LEU A 444 19.94 -6.23 -15.13
C LEU A 444 20.64 -5.88 -13.81
N LEU A 445 20.87 -4.59 -13.59
CA LEU A 445 21.47 -4.08 -12.36
C LEU A 445 20.47 -4.09 -11.19
N ALA A 446 19.30 -3.52 -11.47
CA ALA A 446 18.26 -3.19 -10.52
C ALA A 446 17.17 -4.27 -10.55
N SER A 447 15.94 -3.93 -10.15
CA SER A 447 14.81 -4.85 -10.18
C SER A 447 14.57 -5.45 -11.58
N LYS A 448 13.83 -6.56 -11.61
CA LYS A 448 13.45 -7.26 -12.83
C LYS A 448 11.96 -7.06 -13.10
N PRO A 449 11.52 -7.16 -14.37
CA PRO A 449 10.10 -7.27 -14.68
C PRO A 449 9.48 -8.44 -13.92
N SER A 450 8.20 -8.32 -13.59
CA SER A 450 7.44 -9.41 -12.98
C SER A 450 7.39 -10.64 -13.89
N GLU A 451 7.06 -11.80 -13.31
CA GLU A 451 6.98 -13.05 -14.08
C GLU A 451 5.92 -12.99 -15.20
N ASP A 452 4.82 -12.29 -14.96
CA ASP A 452 3.77 -12.06 -15.93
C ASP A 452 4.07 -10.89 -16.90
N GLY A 453 5.22 -10.23 -16.75
CA GLY A 453 5.79 -9.31 -17.74
C GLY A 453 5.40 -7.84 -17.57
N GLU A 454 5.03 -7.41 -16.38
CA GLU A 454 4.82 -6.00 -16.03
C GLU A 454 6.15 -5.26 -15.86
N LEU A 455 6.18 -3.99 -16.28
CA LEU A 455 7.38 -3.15 -16.29
C LEU A 455 7.32 -2.01 -15.26
N TRP A 456 6.23 -1.89 -14.51
CA TRP A 456 6.00 -0.75 -13.63
C TRP A 456 7.07 -0.65 -12.54
N ALA A 457 7.48 -1.77 -11.94
CA ALA A 457 8.45 -1.81 -10.85
C ALA A 457 9.83 -1.31 -11.32
N VAL A 458 10.32 -1.84 -12.44
CA VAL A 458 11.62 -1.46 -13.02
C VAL A 458 11.67 0.00 -13.46
N TYR A 459 10.55 0.53 -13.95
CA TYR A 459 10.46 1.92 -14.38
C TYR A 459 10.29 2.88 -13.20
N LEU A 460 9.54 2.51 -12.17
CA LEU A 460 9.41 3.30 -10.94
C LEU A 460 10.75 3.40 -10.21
N GLU A 461 11.46 2.28 -10.06
CA GLU A 461 12.80 2.23 -9.46
C GLU A 461 13.81 3.07 -10.26
N LYS A 462 13.79 3.00 -11.61
CA LYS A 462 14.61 3.88 -12.46
C LYS A 462 14.28 5.37 -12.26
N ALA A 463 13.00 5.73 -12.19
CA ALA A 463 12.60 7.12 -11.96
C ALA A 463 13.08 7.62 -10.58
N LEU A 464 12.96 6.78 -9.55
CA LEU A 464 13.45 7.09 -8.21
C LEU A 464 14.97 7.22 -8.15
N SER A 465 15.71 6.38 -8.87
CA SER A 465 17.17 6.50 -8.95
C SER A 465 17.58 7.82 -9.62
N ILE A 466 16.90 8.23 -10.70
CA ILE A 466 17.09 9.54 -11.34
C ILE A 466 16.79 10.67 -10.35
N HIS A 467 15.64 10.62 -9.69
CA HIS A 467 15.17 11.65 -8.75
C HIS A 467 16.11 11.83 -7.54
N CYS A 468 16.71 10.73 -7.09
CA CYS A 468 17.70 10.71 -6.02
C CYS A 468 19.12 11.07 -6.49
N GLY A 469 19.35 11.22 -7.79
CA GLY A 469 20.66 11.59 -8.35
C GLY A 469 21.59 10.43 -8.70
N GLY A 470 21.08 9.19 -8.76
CA GLY A 470 21.77 8.02 -9.29
C GLY A 470 21.52 6.74 -8.49
N TRP A 471 21.96 5.59 -9.03
CA TRP A 471 21.82 4.28 -8.39
C TRP A 471 22.58 4.16 -7.05
N ASP A 472 23.73 4.82 -6.92
CA ASP A 472 24.49 4.84 -5.66
C ASP A 472 23.77 5.63 -4.56
N LYS A 473 22.87 6.54 -4.95
CA LYS A 473 22.13 7.44 -4.06
C LYS A 473 20.85 6.84 -3.49
N ILE A 474 20.45 5.64 -3.89
CA ILE A 474 19.25 4.98 -3.34
C ILE A 474 19.58 3.83 -2.38
N THR A 475 20.83 3.71 -1.96
CA THR A 475 21.24 2.64 -1.02
C THR A 475 21.04 3.04 0.44
N GLY A 476 20.65 2.09 1.31
CA GLY A 476 20.71 2.26 2.77
C GLY A 476 19.72 3.25 3.41
N GLY A 477 18.49 3.37 2.89
CA GLY A 477 17.43 4.22 3.45
C GLY A 477 16.45 3.50 4.39
N GLN A 478 15.25 4.05 4.53
CA GLN A 478 14.16 3.55 5.39
C GLN A 478 12.81 3.72 4.66
N CYS A 479 11.85 2.81 4.85
CA CYS A 479 10.56 2.86 4.13
C CYS A 479 9.80 4.17 4.31
N THR A 480 9.89 4.81 5.47
CA THR A 480 9.34 6.15 5.74
C THR A 480 9.82 7.21 4.76
N HIS A 481 11.08 7.12 4.34
CA HIS A 481 11.66 8.01 3.33
C HIS A 481 11.10 7.72 1.94
N ALA A 482 10.83 6.43 1.63
CA ALA A 482 10.26 6.03 0.35
C ALA A 482 8.83 6.54 0.24
N TRP A 483 8.02 6.32 1.28
CA TRP A 483 6.65 6.82 1.32
C TRP A 483 6.57 8.33 1.24
N ALA A 484 7.52 9.08 1.83
CA ALA A 484 7.57 10.53 1.64
C ALA A 484 7.77 10.92 0.16
N LEU A 485 8.67 10.24 -0.56
CA LEU A 485 8.92 10.47 -1.99
C LEU A 485 7.70 10.12 -2.86
N LEU A 486 6.97 9.07 -2.49
CA LEU A 486 5.86 8.54 -3.27
C LEU A 486 4.54 9.27 -2.99
N THR A 487 4.27 9.60 -1.73
CA THR A 487 2.97 10.14 -1.28
C THR A 487 3.00 11.64 -0.99
N GLY A 488 4.17 12.22 -0.74
CA GLY A 488 4.29 13.61 -0.27
C GLY A 488 3.92 13.81 1.19
N CYS A 489 3.56 12.75 1.92
CA CYS A 489 3.22 12.83 3.32
C CYS A 489 4.47 13.16 4.16
N LYS A 490 4.41 14.28 4.88
CA LYS A 490 5.45 14.70 5.85
C LYS A 490 5.44 13.88 7.12
N HIS A 491 4.25 13.42 7.54
CA HIS A 491 4.03 12.74 8.79
C HIS A 491 4.44 11.27 8.68
N GLN A 492 5.76 11.08 8.69
CA GLN A 492 6.44 9.79 8.68
C GLN A 492 7.01 9.51 10.05
N TYR A 493 6.65 8.37 10.63
CA TYR A 493 7.01 8.00 11.99
C TYR A 493 7.79 6.69 12.02
N THR A 494 8.78 6.66 12.92
CA THR A 494 9.51 5.46 13.30
C THR A 494 9.22 5.20 14.76
N ILE A 495 8.61 4.05 15.04
CA ILE A 495 8.23 3.62 16.38
C ILE A 495 9.17 2.50 16.78
N SER A 496 9.89 2.68 17.87
CA SER A 496 10.91 1.73 18.32
C SER A 496 10.88 1.52 19.82
N LYS A 497 11.39 0.37 20.27
CA LYS A 497 11.40 0.00 21.68
C LYS A 497 12.46 0.79 22.45
N ASN A 498 12.05 1.47 23.51
CA ASN A 498 12.95 2.09 24.48
C ASN A 498 13.58 0.99 25.33
N SER A 499 14.89 0.80 25.18
CA SER A 499 15.66 -0.24 25.87
C SER A 499 15.63 -0.15 27.40
N LYS A 500 15.31 1.03 27.98
CA LYS A 500 15.25 1.22 29.43
C LYS A 500 13.91 0.82 30.03
N THR A 501 12.81 1.09 29.32
CA THR A 501 11.45 0.88 29.84
C THR A 501 10.77 -0.35 29.24
N GLY A 502 11.29 -0.86 28.12
CA GLY A 502 10.66 -1.92 27.35
C GLY A 502 9.40 -1.47 26.61
N LYS A 503 9.08 -0.17 26.59
CA LYS A 503 7.91 0.41 25.92
C LYS A 503 8.30 1.10 24.61
N PHE A 504 7.33 1.38 23.75
CA PHE A 504 7.56 2.01 22.45
C PHE A 504 7.51 3.52 22.53
N VAL A 505 8.40 4.17 21.77
CA VAL A 505 8.45 5.62 21.59
C VAL A 505 8.21 5.96 20.13
N CYS A 506 7.54 7.08 19.89
CA CYS A 506 7.31 7.61 18.56
C CYS A 506 8.37 8.67 18.20
N THR A 507 9.03 8.50 17.07
CA THR A 507 10.04 9.44 16.58
C THR A 507 9.78 9.83 15.13
N ALA A 508 10.17 11.05 14.76
CA ALA A 508 10.12 11.53 13.38
C ALA A 508 11.26 12.51 13.10
N LYS A 509 11.42 12.90 11.83
CA LYS A 509 12.37 13.94 11.41
C LYS A 509 11.85 15.37 11.65
N TYR A 510 10.86 15.55 12.52
CA TYR A 510 10.38 16.86 12.97
C TYR A 510 11.00 17.18 14.33
N ASN A 511 11.66 18.33 14.44
CA ASN A 511 12.19 18.84 15.70
C ASN A 511 11.10 19.65 16.42
N PRO A 512 10.48 19.13 17.50
CA PRO A 512 9.39 19.83 18.19
C PRO A 512 9.87 21.07 18.96
N ARG A 513 11.14 21.10 19.37
CA ARG A 513 11.72 22.24 20.11
C ARG A 513 11.92 23.45 19.20
N GLU A 514 12.42 23.22 17.99
CA GLU A 514 12.65 24.27 17.00
C GLU A 514 11.44 24.50 16.07
N LYS A 515 10.44 23.62 16.15
CA LYS A 515 9.24 23.59 15.31
C LYS A 515 9.56 23.54 13.81
N LYS A 516 10.56 22.76 13.44
CA LYS A 516 11.07 22.66 12.07
C LYS A 516 11.32 21.21 11.70
N TRP A 517 11.07 20.90 10.43
CA TRP A 517 11.49 19.64 9.84
C TRP A 517 13.00 19.66 9.61
N ALA A 518 13.66 18.54 9.83
CA ALA A 518 15.06 18.35 9.44
C ALA A 518 15.21 18.61 7.93
N LYS A 519 16.42 18.92 7.49
CA LYS A 519 16.68 19.02 6.05
C LYS A 519 16.49 17.63 5.42
N HIS A 520 15.52 17.54 4.50
CA HIS A 520 15.28 16.32 3.71
C HIS A 520 15.82 16.52 2.29
N GLY A 521 16.71 15.62 1.88
CA GLY A 521 17.07 15.43 0.48
C GLY A 521 16.24 14.32 -0.14
N ASN A 522 16.23 14.22 -1.47
CA ASN A 522 15.54 13.11 -2.15
C ASN A 522 16.26 11.79 -1.87
N SER A 523 17.59 11.81 -1.85
CA SER A 523 18.41 10.64 -1.47
C SER A 523 18.51 10.50 0.06
N PRO A 524 18.48 9.26 0.60
CA PRO A 524 18.85 9.00 2.00
C PRO A 524 20.27 9.50 2.35
N HIS A 525 21.19 9.60 1.38
CA HIS A 525 22.55 10.09 1.58
C HIS A 525 22.66 11.60 1.76
N ASP A 526 21.63 12.34 1.34
CA ASP A 526 21.61 13.81 1.37
C ASP A 526 20.70 14.35 2.49
N CYS A 527 20.24 13.46 3.38
CA CYS A 527 19.34 13.78 4.49
C CYS A 527 20.08 14.06 5.80
N ASP A 528 19.46 14.90 6.64
CA ASP A 528 19.76 14.91 8.06
C ASP A 528 19.24 13.61 8.71
N SER A 529 20.10 12.95 9.49
CA SER A 529 19.81 11.70 10.20
C SER A 529 19.16 11.93 11.57
N SER A 530 19.02 13.18 11.99
CA SER A 530 18.42 13.55 13.26
C SER A 530 16.96 13.12 13.33
N MET A 531 16.62 12.41 14.42
CA MET A 531 15.27 12.03 14.77
C MET A 531 14.96 12.52 16.18
N TRP A 532 13.73 12.99 16.40
CA TRP A 532 13.27 13.47 17.70
C TRP A 532 12.04 12.70 18.14
N ARG A 533 11.85 12.57 19.45
CA ARG A 533 10.56 12.17 20.00
C ARG A 533 9.52 13.22 19.60
N VAL A 534 8.39 12.75 19.10
CA VAL A 534 7.30 13.61 18.61
C VAL A 534 5.98 13.13 19.19
N GLU A 535 4.95 13.96 19.05
CA GLU A 535 3.58 13.56 19.33
C GLU A 535 3.19 12.36 18.44
N TRP A 536 2.39 11.47 19.02
CA TRP A 536 1.90 10.29 18.33
C TRP A 536 0.87 10.69 17.25
N PRO A 537 0.71 9.90 16.17
CA PRO A 537 -0.36 10.13 15.20
C PRO A 537 -1.72 10.29 15.88
N ASP A 538 -2.51 11.26 15.42
CA ASP A 538 -3.84 11.53 15.97
C ASP A 538 -4.75 10.30 15.89
N VAL A 539 -4.68 9.58 14.77
CA VAL A 539 -5.37 8.29 14.59
C VAL A 539 -4.85 7.28 15.60
N GLY A 540 -5.80 6.63 16.28
CA GLY A 540 -5.53 5.74 17.41
C GLY A 540 -5.47 6.44 18.76
N GLY A 541 -5.66 7.76 18.83
CA GLY A 541 -5.85 8.51 20.07
C GLY A 541 -4.71 9.46 20.45
N GLY A 542 -3.78 9.73 19.53
CA GLY A 542 -2.71 10.71 19.73
C GLY A 542 -1.83 10.42 20.94
N GLY A 543 -1.15 11.45 21.43
CA GLY A 543 -0.31 11.39 22.63
C GLY A 543 0.86 12.35 22.58
N SER A 544 1.30 12.84 23.74
CA SER A 544 2.47 13.71 23.84
C SER A 544 3.76 12.97 23.50
N MET A 545 4.84 13.71 23.23
CA MET A 545 6.15 13.13 22.93
C MET A 545 6.73 12.26 24.05
N ASP A 546 6.29 12.47 25.30
CA ASP A 546 6.71 11.69 26.48
C ASP A 546 5.93 10.39 26.65
N LEU A 547 4.80 10.22 25.96
CA LEU A 547 3.99 9.01 26.02
C LEU A 547 4.79 7.83 25.48
N GLU A 548 4.82 6.74 26.24
CA GLU A 548 5.38 5.46 25.83
C GLU A 548 4.29 4.39 25.90
N LEU A 549 4.18 3.57 24.86
CA LEU A 549 3.12 2.56 24.72
C LEU A 549 3.65 1.16 25.02
N THR A 550 2.82 0.36 25.66
CA THR A 550 3.00 -1.10 25.74
C THR A 550 2.72 -1.77 24.38
N GLU A 551 3.06 -3.05 24.26
CA GLU A 551 2.78 -3.85 23.05
C GLU A 551 1.27 -3.90 22.76
N ASP A 552 0.43 -4.10 23.78
CA ASP A 552 -1.03 -4.08 23.66
C ASP A 552 -1.57 -2.73 23.17
N GLU A 553 -1.07 -1.63 23.75
CA GLU A 553 -1.50 -0.29 23.36
C GLU A 553 -1.08 0.06 21.94
N LEU A 554 0.16 -0.29 21.55
CA LEU A 554 0.67 -0.06 20.21
C LEU A 554 -0.09 -0.90 19.16
N PHE A 555 -0.38 -2.17 19.46
CA PHE A 555 -1.17 -3.02 18.58
C PHE A 555 -2.55 -2.40 18.28
N LEU A 556 -3.23 -1.87 19.30
CA LEU A 556 -4.50 -1.17 19.09
C LEU A 556 -4.35 0.09 18.21
N ARG A 557 -3.20 0.77 18.24
CA ARG A 557 -2.92 1.87 17.29
C ARG A 557 -2.75 1.35 15.87
N MET A 558 -2.05 0.22 15.69
CA MET A 558 -1.86 -0.40 14.38
C MET A 558 -3.19 -0.82 13.76
N VAL A 559 -4.11 -1.39 14.53
CA VAL A 559 -5.49 -1.67 14.10
C VAL A 559 -6.20 -0.39 13.63
N ALA A 560 -6.07 0.71 14.38
CA ALA A 560 -6.68 1.98 13.99
C ALA A 560 -6.07 2.57 12.71
N TRP A 561 -4.74 2.46 12.54
CA TRP A 561 -4.04 2.92 11.34
C TRP A 561 -4.46 2.13 10.09
N ASP A 562 -4.55 0.81 10.22
CA ASP A 562 -5.06 -0.09 9.19
C ASP A 562 -6.52 0.26 8.80
N GLU A 563 -7.43 0.42 9.78
CA GLU A 563 -8.82 0.83 9.52
C GLU A 563 -8.95 2.22 8.84
N THR A 564 -7.92 3.07 8.94
CA THR A 564 -7.85 4.38 8.26
C THR A 564 -7.02 4.38 6.98
N ASN A 565 -6.60 3.21 6.49
CA ASN A 565 -5.76 3.06 5.31
C ASN A 565 -4.43 3.83 5.38
N TYR A 566 -3.78 3.85 6.55
CA TYR A 566 -2.39 4.31 6.66
C TYR A 566 -1.44 3.25 6.14
N ILE A 567 -0.29 3.66 5.62
CA ILE A 567 0.76 2.70 5.25
C ILE A 567 1.54 2.34 6.52
N VAL A 568 1.56 1.04 6.84
CA VAL A 568 2.28 0.50 7.99
C VAL A 568 3.30 -0.53 7.51
N GLY A 569 4.50 -0.47 8.09
CA GLY A 569 5.57 -1.42 7.84
C GLY A 569 6.28 -1.79 9.12
N ALA A 570 7.10 -2.82 9.06
CA ALA A 570 7.83 -3.36 10.20
C ALA A 570 9.26 -3.73 9.79
N GLY A 571 10.20 -3.56 10.70
CA GLY A 571 11.61 -3.90 10.49
C GLY A 571 12.07 -5.00 11.45
N THR A 572 12.70 -6.04 10.91
CA THR A 572 13.38 -7.07 11.69
C THR A 572 14.73 -6.57 12.19
N LEU A 573 15.24 -7.16 13.27
CA LEU A 573 16.62 -6.95 13.68
C LEU A 573 17.60 -7.71 12.80
N GLY A 574 18.86 -7.29 12.82
CA GLY A 574 19.95 -8.04 12.22
C GLY A 574 21.10 -7.15 11.78
N THR A 575 22.10 -7.76 11.13
CA THR A 575 23.24 -7.05 10.55
C THR A 575 23.32 -7.19 9.03
N SER A 576 22.54 -8.09 8.43
CA SER A 576 22.53 -8.32 6.99
C SER A 576 21.24 -8.99 6.53
N ASP A 577 20.71 -8.51 5.41
CA ASP A 577 19.65 -9.08 4.58
C ASP A 577 19.99 -10.43 3.93
N LYS A 578 21.19 -10.97 4.16
CA LYS A 578 21.61 -12.29 3.66
C LYS A 578 21.35 -13.42 4.65
N ASN A 579 21.03 -13.07 5.89
CA ASN A 579 20.75 -14.02 6.95
C ASN A 579 19.24 -14.13 7.16
N ARG A 580 18.83 -15.25 7.74
CA ARG A 580 17.45 -15.49 8.17
C ARG A 580 17.43 -16.04 9.59
N THR A 581 16.42 -15.64 10.34
CA THR A 581 16.12 -16.12 11.69
C THR A 581 14.66 -16.56 11.71
N ASP A 582 14.41 -17.84 11.97
CA ASP A 582 13.06 -18.45 11.97
C ASP A 582 12.28 -18.11 10.67
N GLY A 583 12.94 -18.31 9.51
CA GLY A 583 12.41 -17.99 8.18
C GLY A 583 12.45 -16.50 7.77
N LEU A 584 12.37 -15.58 8.73
CA LEU A 584 12.38 -14.13 8.49
C LEU A 584 13.77 -13.62 8.09
N VAL A 585 13.81 -12.67 7.15
CA VAL A 585 15.04 -12.00 6.71
C VAL A 585 15.48 -11.00 7.77
N ASP A 586 16.76 -11.06 8.14
CA ASP A 586 17.38 -10.16 9.10
C ASP A 586 17.60 -8.76 8.51
N ASN A 587 17.45 -7.70 9.32
CA ASN A 587 17.65 -6.30 8.89
C ASN A 587 16.89 -5.95 7.60
N HIS A 588 15.63 -6.38 7.53
CA HIS A 588 14.77 -6.24 6.35
C HIS A 588 13.44 -5.61 6.72
N ALA A 589 12.85 -4.91 5.75
CA ALA A 589 11.58 -4.23 5.93
C ALA A 589 10.44 -5.01 5.30
N TYR A 590 9.37 -5.18 6.07
CA TYR A 590 8.14 -5.87 5.76
C TYR A 590 6.97 -4.89 5.75
N SER A 591 5.92 -5.20 5.00
CA SER A 591 4.65 -4.45 5.02
C SER A 591 3.70 -5.11 6.03
N VAL A 592 3.00 -4.31 6.82
CA VAL A 592 1.89 -4.81 7.65
C VAL A 592 0.61 -4.47 6.89
N ILE A 593 -0.04 -5.50 6.37
CA ILE A 593 -1.13 -5.35 5.40
C ILE A 593 -2.52 -5.51 6.04
N GLU A 594 -2.59 -6.10 7.23
CA GLU A 594 -3.83 -6.21 7.99
C GLU A 594 -3.54 -6.36 9.49
N SER A 595 -4.34 -5.70 10.33
CA SER A 595 -4.26 -5.81 11.79
C SER A 595 -5.62 -6.10 12.40
N ARG A 596 -5.80 -7.28 13.02
CA ARG A 596 -7.08 -7.73 13.57
C ARG A 596 -7.01 -8.08 15.04
N SER A 597 -7.73 -7.32 15.85
CA SER A 597 -7.91 -7.60 17.27
C SER A 597 -8.99 -8.66 17.53
N ASN A 598 -8.76 -9.57 18.48
CA ASN A 598 -9.76 -10.51 18.99
C ASN A 598 -10.55 -11.24 17.87
N VAL A 599 -9.82 -11.85 16.94
CA VAL A 599 -10.38 -12.50 15.74
C VAL A 599 -11.42 -13.55 16.15
N CYS A 600 -12.59 -13.55 15.51
CA CYS A 600 -13.71 -14.42 15.86
C CYS A 600 -14.15 -14.39 17.35
N GLY A 601 -13.69 -13.43 18.16
CA GLY A 601 -13.95 -13.41 19.60
C GLY A 601 -13.13 -14.41 20.42
N THR A 602 -12.05 -14.97 19.89
CA THR A 602 -11.18 -15.97 20.54
C THR A 602 -10.24 -15.38 21.60
N GLY A 603 -10.07 -14.06 21.60
CA GLY A 603 -9.03 -13.35 22.36
C GLY A 603 -7.68 -13.27 21.66
N ILE A 604 -7.57 -13.81 20.44
CA ILE A 604 -6.31 -13.82 19.66
C ILE A 604 -6.24 -12.59 18.77
N ASP A 605 -5.11 -11.89 18.87
CA ASP A 605 -4.76 -10.74 18.06
C ASP A 605 -3.80 -11.19 16.95
N LEU A 606 -4.13 -10.90 15.69
CA LEU A 606 -3.34 -11.30 14.52
C LEU A 606 -2.94 -10.09 13.67
N LEU A 607 -1.76 -10.20 13.05
CA LEU A 607 -1.27 -9.30 12.01
C LEU A 607 -0.97 -10.11 10.76
N LYS A 608 -1.34 -9.58 9.60
CA LYS A 608 -0.93 -10.11 8.30
C LYS A 608 0.27 -9.29 7.83
N VAL A 609 1.36 -9.98 7.50
CA VAL A 609 2.64 -9.36 7.17
C VAL A 609 3.09 -9.86 5.80
N ARG A 610 3.74 -8.98 5.03
CA ARG A 610 4.28 -9.30 3.71
C ARG A 610 5.78 -9.07 3.64
N ASN A 611 6.49 -10.09 3.17
CA ASN A 611 7.84 -9.96 2.66
C ASN A 611 7.80 -9.41 1.23
N PRO A 612 8.40 -8.23 0.97
CA PRO A 612 8.38 -7.62 -0.36
C PRO A 612 9.19 -8.38 -1.41
N TRP A 613 9.90 -9.45 -1.04
CA TRP A 613 10.54 -10.36 -1.98
C TRP A 613 9.60 -11.42 -2.57
N GLY A 614 8.33 -11.43 -2.16
CA GLY A 614 7.35 -12.40 -2.63
C GLY A 614 7.68 -13.85 -2.27
N SER A 615 8.56 -14.05 -1.27
CA SER A 615 8.98 -15.36 -0.78
C SER A 615 9.68 -15.24 0.57
N GLY A 616 9.68 -16.32 1.34
CA GLY A 616 10.33 -16.42 2.63
C GLY A 616 9.50 -15.79 3.74
N GLU A 617 8.93 -16.67 4.55
CA GLU A 617 7.91 -16.39 5.57
C GLU A 617 8.43 -16.81 6.94
N ILE A 618 7.65 -16.57 8.01
CA ILE A 618 8.00 -17.10 9.33
C ILE A 618 7.94 -18.64 9.32
N GLU A 619 8.91 -19.28 9.96
CA GLU A 619 8.91 -20.75 10.16
C GLU A 619 8.28 -21.11 11.51
N ASP A 620 7.48 -22.19 11.52
CA ASP A 620 6.84 -22.75 12.72
C ASP A 620 5.95 -21.72 13.47
N GLY A 621 5.31 -20.82 12.72
CA GLY A 621 4.39 -19.83 13.27
C GLY A 621 3.07 -20.46 13.72
N GLU A 622 2.42 -19.90 14.74
CA GLU A 622 1.12 -20.41 15.18
C GLU A 622 0.06 -20.32 14.07
N PHE A 623 0.11 -19.23 13.29
CA PHE A 623 -0.81 -18.93 12.19
C PHE A 623 -0.06 -18.61 10.89
N ASP A 624 1.15 -19.14 10.70
CA ASP A 624 1.75 -19.17 9.36
C ASP A 624 0.86 -20.01 8.41
N ASP A 625 1.18 -20.06 7.12
CA ASP A 625 0.29 -20.58 6.08
C ASP A 625 -0.38 -21.93 6.39
N ASP A 626 0.37 -22.90 6.90
CA ASP A 626 -0.13 -24.22 7.32
C ASP A 626 -0.04 -24.48 8.84
N GLY A 627 0.08 -23.40 9.62
CA GLY A 627 0.26 -23.42 11.06
C GLY A 627 -0.83 -24.13 11.85
N PRO A 628 -0.47 -24.73 13.01
CA PRO A 628 -1.38 -25.54 13.81
C PRO A 628 -2.56 -24.74 14.39
N GLY A 629 -2.44 -23.42 14.51
CA GLY A 629 -3.50 -22.52 14.97
C GLY A 629 -4.73 -22.56 14.07
N TRP A 630 -4.56 -22.75 12.76
CA TRP A 630 -5.67 -22.84 11.82
C TRP A 630 -6.57 -24.04 12.05
N ASP A 631 -6.01 -25.17 12.47
CA ASP A 631 -6.77 -26.39 12.78
C ASP A 631 -7.38 -26.34 14.18
N ARG A 632 -6.73 -25.63 15.12
CA ARG A 632 -7.28 -25.36 16.46
C ARG A 632 -8.46 -24.39 16.43
N TYR A 633 -8.45 -23.41 15.52
CA TYR A 633 -9.46 -22.36 15.38
C TYR A 633 -10.06 -22.34 13.96
N PRO A 634 -10.86 -23.34 13.58
CA PRO A 634 -11.40 -23.47 12.23
C PRO A 634 -12.32 -22.30 11.82
N GLU A 635 -12.93 -21.61 12.78
CA GLU A 635 -13.67 -20.37 12.55
C GLU A 635 -12.78 -19.24 12.03
N MET A 636 -11.56 -19.10 12.57
CA MET A 636 -10.57 -18.11 12.13
C MET A 636 -10.05 -18.46 10.74
N LYS A 637 -9.75 -19.75 10.48
CA LYS A 637 -9.36 -20.24 9.16
C LYS A 637 -10.42 -19.93 8.10
N ARG A 638 -11.71 -20.07 8.44
CA ARG A 638 -12.81 -19.75 7.54
C ARG A 638 -13.03 -18.24 7.35
N GLU A 639 -12.83 -17.44 8.39
CA GLU A 639 -12.99 -15.97 8.30
C GLU A 639 -11.84 -15.32 7.52
N LEU A 640 -10.60 -15.68 7.84
CA LEU A 640 -9.39 -15.08 7.27
C LEU A 640 -8.98 -15.74 5.95
N ASN A 641 -9.38 -16.99 5.72
CA ASN A 641 -9.11 -17.77 4.51
C ASN A 641 -7.63 -17.66 4.08
N PRO A 642 -6.70 -18.15 4.92
CA PRO A 642 -5.27 -18.13 4.59
C PRO A 642 -5.03 -18.91 3.30
N VAL A 643 -4.09 -18.42 2.51
CA VAL A 643 -3.57 -19.12 1.34
C VAL A 643 -2.38 -19.95 1.84
N VAL A 644 -2.13 -21.10 1.21
CA VAL A 644 -0.94 -21.90 1.51
C VAL A 644 -0.05 -21.84 0.28
N ALA A 645 0.88 -20.90 0.26
CA ALA A 645 1.80 -20.65 -0.82
C ALA A 645 2.98 -19.82 -0.32
N ASP A 646 4.21 -20.14 -0.75
CA ASP A 646 5.37 -19.26 -0.51
C ASP A 646 5.26 -18.02 -1.41
N ASP A 647 4.40 -17.09 -1.01
CA ASP A 647 4.14 -15.81 -1.67
C ASP A 647 4.62 -14.61 -0.82
N GLY A 648 5.22 -14.91 0.33
CA GLY A 648 5.77 -13.95 1.27
C GLY A 648 4.71 -13.35 2.19
N ILE A 649 3.46 -13.81 2.16
CA ILE A 649 2.34 -13.24 2.92
C ILE A 649 1.87 -14.26 3.96
N PHE A 650 2.04 -13.94 5.24
CA PHE A 650 1.70 -14.85 6.33
C PHE A 650 1.04 -14.10 7.48
N TRP A 651 0.33 -14.83 8.34
CA TRP A 651 -0.20 -14.30 9.58
C TRP A 651 0.74 -14.60 10.75
N VAL A 652 0.81 -13.65 11.67
CA VAL A 652 1.52 -13.81 12.95
C VAL A 652 0.62 -13.35 14.09
N THR A 653 0.77 -13.97 15.25
CA THR A 653 0.19 -13.44 16.48
C THR A 653 0.86 -12.12 16.86
N LYS A 654 0.15 -11.28 17.62
CA LYS A 654 0.72 -10.06 18.19
C LYS A 654 2.03 -10.32 18.96
N ASP A 655 2.09 -11.42 19.71
CA ASP A 655 3.26 -11.76 20.52
C ASP A 655 4.45 -12.18 19.65
N GLU A 656 4.22 -12.98 18.59
CA GLU A 656 5.23 -13.29 17.57
C GLU A 656 5.68 -12.02 16.85
N PHE A 657 4.76 -11.13 16.48
CA PHE A 657 5.09 -9.89 15.82
C PHE A 657 6.08 -9.05 16.65
N PHE A 658 5.79 -8.76 17.92
CA PHE A 658 6.69 -7.97 18.75
C PHE A 658 7.96 -8.69 19.20
N LYS A 659 8.01 -10.03 19.05
CA LYS A 659 9.24 -10.83 19.21
C LYS A 659 10.22 -10.54 18.07
N TYR A 660 9.74 -10.54 16.82
CA TYR A 660 10.61 -10.45 15.63
C TYR A 660 10.79 -9.02 15.10
N TYR A 661 9.76 -8.19 15.19
CA TYR A 661 9.75 -6.83 14.64
C TYR A 661 9.93 -5.81 15.77
N GLN A 662 11.09 -5.15 15.78
CA GLN A 662 11.42 -4.18 16.84
C GLN A 662 11.15 -2.73 16.45
N THR A 663 10.94 -2.48 15.15
CA THR A 663 10.64 -1.17 14.63
C THR A 663 9.37 -1.24 13.80
N VAL A 664 8.45 -0.32 14.03
CA VAL A 664 7.25 -0.11 13.21
C VAL A 664 7.39 1.24 12.50
N TYR A 665 7.15 1.24 11.20
CA TYR A 665 7.16 2.42 10.34
C TYR A 665 5.73 2.78 9.99
N VAL A 666 5.39 4.07 10.07
CA VAL A 666 4.03 4.54 9.75
C VAL A 666 4.11 5.77 8.87
N SER A 667 3.42 5.74 7.74
CA SER A 667 3.05 6.95 7.00
C SER A 667 1.62 7.32 7.38
N ALA A 668 1.44 8.47 8.05
CA ALA A 668 0.11 8.97 8.39
C ALA A 668 -0.56 9.65 7.20
N SER A 669 -0.67 8.90 6.11
CA SER A 669 -1.35 9.26 4.87
C SER A 669 -2.57 8.37 4.74
N ASP A 670 -3.77 8.95 4.74
CA ASP A 670 -4.99 8.20 4.36
C ASP A 670 -4.90 7.91 2.87
N MET A 671 -4.67 6.65 2.53
CA MET A 671 -4.48 6.23 1.15
C MET A 671 -5.74 6.37 0.29
N THR A 672 -6.93 6.50 0.90
CA THR A 672 -8.16 6.81 0.16
C THR A 672 -8.08 8.24 -0.39
N GLN A 673 -7.65 9.20 0.43
CA GLN A 673 -7.49 10.59 0.01
C GLN A 673 -6.35 10.72 -1.02
N PHE A 674 -5.25 10.00 -0.81
CA PHE A 674 -4.16 9.97 -1.78
C PHE A 674 -4.64 9.55 -3.17
N LEU A 675 -5.57 8.59 -3.27
CA LEU A 675 -6.10 8.11 -4.55
C LEU A 675 -7.10 9.08 -5.21
N GLU A 676 -7.75 9.95 -4.44
CA GLU A 676 -8.75 10.92 -4.93
C GLU A 676 -8.15 12.25 -5.43
N ASP A 677 -7.03 12.67 -4.84
CA ASP A 677 -6.24 13.84 -5.28
C ASP A 677 -5.62 13.61 -6.68
#